data_AF-A0A3G2IHF8-F1
#
_entry.id   AF-A0A3G2IHF8-F1
#
_cell.length_a   1.000
_cell.length_b   1.000
_cell.length_c   1.000
_cell.angle_alpha   90.00
_cell.angle_beta   90.00
_cell.angle_gamma   90.00
#
_symmetry.space_group_name_H-M   'P 1'
#
loop_
_entity.id
_entity.type
_entity.pdbx_description
1 polymer ?
#
loop_
_entity_poly.entity_id
_entity_poly.type
_entity_poly.pdbx_seq_one_letter_code
_entity_poly.pdbx_strand_id
1 'polypeptide(L)'
;MNQPDVLQEVDLHKLKVTDAFLGQYQRLVRDVVIPYQWDALNDRITEADPSHAIENFEIAAGRKDGEFYGMVFQDSDVAKWLEAVAWSLCQKPNAELEKTADEVIELIEAAQCEDGYLNTYFTVKEPTLRWTNLAECHELYCAGHMIEAGVAFFQATGKRRLLEVVCRLADHIDCVFGPGVNQLHGYPGHPEIELALMRLYEVTDNPRYLNLVNYFVEERGAQPHFYDIEYEKRGRTSHWNIHGPAWMVKDKAYSQAHEPLALQQTAIGHAVRFVYLMAGVAHLARLHKDEEKRQTCLRLWDNMVQRQMYITGGIGSQSSGEAFSSDYDLPNDTVYAESCASIGLMMYARRMLQMEADSRFADVMERALYNTVLGGMALDGKHFFYVNPLEVHPKTLAFNHIYDHVKPVRQRWFGCACCPPNIARVLTSLGHYIYTPQPEALYVHLYVGNEMDVPVGNKSLGLKISGDYPWHEQVEIAVTSPQPVQHTIALRMPDWCSQPSVMLNGETCQGEMRKGYLHITRTWQEGDRIAMTLPMPVRRVYGNPLLRHVAGKVAVQRGPLVYCLEEADNGAELHNLWLPKDSTFNLIEGKGIFAHKVLIQADGLCMASKQAEQQALYHYDKSPVTAEPKKLTFIPWFSWANRGEGEMRIWVNGE
;
A
#
# COMPACT_ATOMS: atom_id res chain seq x y z
N MET A 1 -14.19 -18.32 -26.90
CA MET A 1 -13.06 -19.27 -26.84
C MET A 1 -12.35 -18.99 -25.53
N ASN A 2 -12.36 -19.92 -24.57
CA ASN A 2 -11.70 -19.72 -23.27
C ASN A 2 -10.19 -19.68 -23.51
N GLN A 3 -9.56 -18.52 -23.32
CA GLN A 3 -8.10 -18.41 -23.33
C GLN A 3 -7.54 -19.17 -22.11
N PRO A 4 -6.60 -20.13 -22.29
CA PRO A 4 -6.07 -20.93 -21.18
C PRO A 4 -5.09 -20.20 -20.25
N ASP A 5 -4.72 -18.95 -20.52
CA ASP A 5 -3.55 -18.25 -19.93
C ASP A 5 -3.91 -17.03 -19.05
N VAL A 6 -5.21 -16.73 -18.83
CA VAL A 6 -5.59 -15.60 -17.96
C VAL A 6 -5.55 -16.04 -16.50
N LEU A 7 -4.49 -15.64 -15.79
CA LEU A 7 -4.43 -15.59 -14.33
C LEU A 7 -5.71 -14.95 -13.80
N GLN A 8 -6.58 -15.74 -13.16
CA GLN A 8 -7.77 -15.19 -12.52
C GLN A 8 -7.39 -14.59 -11.16
N GLU A 9 -7.85 -13.37 -10.90
CA GLU A 9 -7.85 -12.85 -9.53
C GLU A 9 -8.65 -13.81 -8.63
N VAL A 10 -8.22 -13.95 -7.37
CA VAL A 10 -8.92 -14.79 -6.40
C VAL A 10 -10.34 -14.25 -6.20
N ASP A 11 -11.35 -15.09 -6.41
CA ASP A 11 -12.74 -14.74 -6.12
C ASP A 11 -12.93 -14.58 -4.61
N LEU A 12 -13.11 -13.34 -4.15
CA LEU A 12 -13.28 -13.03 -2.73
C LEU A 12 -14.60 -13.52 -2.13
N HIS A 13 -15.59 -13.96 -2.94
CA HIS A 13 -16.75 -14.68 -2.40
C HIS A 13 -16.38 -16.10 -1.94
N LYS A 14 -15.32 -16.66 -2.54
CA LYS A 14 -14.80 -17.99 -2.24
C LYS A 14 -13.58 -17.97 -1.33
N LEU A 15 -13.19 -16.81 -0.80
CA LEU A 15 -12.12 -16.68 0.19
C LEU A 15 -12.65 -15.93 1.40
N LYS A 16 -12.68 -16.62 2.54
CA LYS A 16 -13.08 -16.05 3.82
C LYS A 16 -11.90 -15.99 4.77
N VAL A 17 -11.48 -14.78 5.14
CA VAL A 17 -10.49 -14.59 6.20
C VAL A 17 -11.12 -14.96 7.55
N THR A 18 -10.55 -15.97 8.21
CA THR A 18 -10.95 -16.43 9.55
C THR A 18 -9.93 -16.03 10.63
N ASP A 19 -8.84 -15.39 10.21
CA ASP A 19 -7.78 -14.87 11.06
C ASP A 19 -8.32 -13.93 12.16
N ALA A 20 -7.88 -14.13 13.40
CA ALA A 20 -8.35 -13.32 14.52
C ALA A 20 -7.84 -11.88 14.41
N PHE A 21 -6.59 -11.70 13.99
CA PHE A 21 -5.89 -10.42 13.93
C PHE A 21 -6.28 -9.63 12.69
N LEU A 22 -5.99 -10.12 11.49
CA LEU A 22 -6.31 -9.42 10.24
C LEU A 22 -7.83 -9.40 9.96
N GLY A 23 -8.56 -10.43 10.42
CA GLY A 23 -10.02 -10.41 10.39
C GLY A 23 -10.62 -9.33 11.30
N GLN A 24 -9.94 -8.91 12.38
CA GLN A 24 -10.38 -7.74 13.17
C GLN A 24 -10.28 -6.46 12.36
N TYR A 25 -9.20 -6.27 11.58
CA TYR A 25 -9.05 -5.11 10.71
C TYR A 25 -10.12 -5.08 9.61
N GLN A 26 -10.47 -6.22 9.00
CA GLN A 26 -11.58 -6.29 8.04
C GLN A 26 -12.92 -5.90 8.67
N ARG A 27 -13.21 -6.39 9.88
CA ARG A 27 -14.41 -5.99 10.63
C ARG A 27 -14.39 -4.50 10.96
N LEU A 28 -13.26 -3.98 11.42
CA LEU A 28 -13.10 -2.57 11.75
C LEU A 28 -13.33 -1.68 10.52
N VAL A 29 -12.80 -2.07 9.36
CA VAL A 29 -13.04 -1.32 8.13
C VAL A 29 -14.52 -1.33 7.75
N ARG A 30 -15.15 -2.51 7.75
CA ARG A 30 -16.56 -2.65 7.39
C ARG A 30 -17.50 -1.91 8.35
N ASP A 31 -17.27 -2.07 9.64
CA ASP A 31 -18.23 -1.67 10.69
C ASP A 31 -17.97 -0.24 11.22
N VAL A 32 -16.78 0.32 10.98
CA VAL A 32 -16.38 1.66 11.47
C VAL A 32 -15.87 2.56 10.37
N VAL A 33 -14.85 2.13 9.60
CA VAL A 33 -14.16 3.01 8.65
C VAL A 33 -15.05 3.40 7.47
N ILE A 34 -15.71 2.44 6.82
CA ILE A 34 -16.59 2.71 5.66
C ILE A 34 -17.75 3.65 6.04
N PRO A 35 -18.47 3.43 7.16
CA PRO A 35 -19.48 4.39 7.63
C PRO A 35 -18.89 5.77 7.96
N TYR A 36 -17.74 5.82 8.65
CA TYR A 36 -17.08 7.08 8.98
C TYR A 36 -16.67 7.87 7.72
N GLN A 37 -16.12 7.18 6.72
CA GLN A 37 -15.79 7.78 5.42
C GLN A 37 -17.02 8.29 4.70
N TRP A 38 -18.12 7.53 4.73
CA TRP A 38 -19.37 7.96 4.13
C TRP A 38 -19.87 9.27 4.76
N ASP A 39 -19.82 9.38 6.10
CA ASP A 39 -20.16 10.62 6.80
C ASP A 39 -19.20 11.77 6.43
N ALA A 40 -17.90 11.50 6.27
CA ALA A 40 -16.91 12.51 5.85
C ALA A 40 -17.18 13.02 4.42
N LEU A 41 -17.43 12.11 3.46
CA LEU A 41 -17.71 12.44 2.05
C LEU A 41 -19.02 13.23 1.85
N ASN A 42 -19.90 13.18 2.85
CA ASN A 42 -21.18 13.89 2.91
C ASN A 42 -21.16 15.07 3.91
N ASP A 43 -19.98 15.49 4.40
CA ASP A 43 -19.80 16.63 5.30
C ASP A 43 -20.60 16.54 6.62
N ARG A 44 -20.80 15.32 7.13
CA ARG A 44 -21.56 15.04 8.36
C ARG A 44 -20.69 14.96 9.61
N ILE A 45 -19.39 15.16 9.47
CA ILE A 45 -18.42 15.15 10.58
C ILE A 45 -18.04 16.60 10.90
N THR A 46 -18.68 17.17 11.92
CA THR A 46 -18.52 18.59 12.29
C THR A 46 -17.10 18.98 12.72
N GLU A 47 -16.28 18.00 13.07
CA GLU A 47 -14.93 18.18 13.62
C GLU A 47 -13.84 17.92 12.57
N ALA A 48 -14.22 17.67 11.32
CA ALA A 48 -13.32 17.45 10.19
C ALA A 48 -13.44 18.59 9.18
N ASP A 49 -12.39 18.83 8.39
CA ASP A 49 -12.48 19.69 7.23
C ASP A 49 -13.51 19.13 6.24
N PRO A 50 -14.34 19.97 5.61
CA PRO A 50 -15.35 19.50 4.67
C PRO A 50 -14.70 18.88 3.43
N SER A 51 -15.34 17.84 2.91
CA SER A 51 -14.96 17.09 1.72
C SER A 51 -15.70 17.56 0.47
N HIS A 52 -17.02 17.78 0.54
CA HIS A 52 -17.90 18.06 -0.62
C HIS A 52 -17.84 17.02 -1.76
N ALA A 53 -17.24 15.85 -1.54
CA ALA A 53 -16.97 14.91 -2.63
C ALA A 53 -18.26 14.41 -3.29
N ILE A 54 -19.30 14.09 -2.51
CA ILE A 54 -20.62 13.71 -3.06
C ILE A 54 -21.35 14.91 -3.65
N GLU A 55 -21.29 16.07 -3.00
CA GLU A 55 -21.92 17.30 -3.47
C GLU A 55 -21.39 17.75 -4.84
N ASN A 56 -20.09 17.59 -5.09
CA ASN A 56 -19.50 17.88 -6.41
C ASN A 56 -20.15 17.05 -7.53
N PHE A 57 -20.49 15.78 -7.27
CA PHE A 57 -21.24 14.95 -8.22
C PHE A 57 -22.71 15.37 -8.33
N GLU A 58 -23.37 15.78 -7.24
CA GLU A 58 -24.73 16.33 -7.28
C GLU A 58 -24.83 17.57 -8.17
N ILE A 59 -23.84 18.46 -8.07
CA ILE A 59 -23.74 19.67 -8.90
C ILE A 59 -23.44 19.29 -10.36
N ALA A 60 -22.46 18.42 -10.60
CA ALA A 60 -22.12 17.96 -11.95
C ALA A 60 -23.28 17.25 -12.66
N ALA A 61 -24.13 16.54 -11.90
CA ALA A 61 -25.35 15.90 -12.41
C ALA A 61 -26.54 16.86 -12.58
N GLY A 62 -26.39 18.15 -12.28
CA GLY A 62 -27.47 19.14 -12.31
C GLY A 62 -28.58 18.89 -11.29
N ARG A 63 -28.30 18.13 -10.21
CA ARG A 63 -29.25 17.83 -9.14
C ARG A 63 -29.20 18.86 -8.01
N LYS A 64 -28.17 19.71 -7.98
CA LYS A 64 -27.97 20.77 -6.99
C LYS A 64 -27.24 21.95 -7.63
N ASP A 65 -27.58 23.17 -7.21
CA ASP A 65 -26.82 24.36 -7.57
C ASP A 65 -25.66 24.55 -6.57
N GLY A 66 -24.47 24.95 -7.06
CA GLY A 66 -23.31 25.19 -6.20
C GLY A 66 -22.02 25.41 -6.98
N GLU A 67 -20.92 25.57 -6.25
CA GLU A 67 -19.56 25.63 -6.80
C GLU A 67 -18.78 24.38 -6.40
N PHE A 68 -17.81 23.98 -7.24
CA PHE A 68 -16.89 22.91 -6.90
C PHE A 68 -16.05 23.25 -5.66
N TYR A 69 -15.86 22.26 -4.77
CA TYR A 69 -14.99 22.38 -3.60
C TYR A 69 -14.01 21.19 -3.49
N GLY A 70 -12.85 21.43 -2.88
CA GLY A 70 -11.86 20.39 -2.57
C GLY A 70 -10.68 20.38 -3.55
N MET A 71 -9.94 19.27 -3.54
CA MET A 71 -8.78 19.08 -4.42
C MET A 71 -9.22 18.76 -5.84
N VAL A 72 -8.42 19.09 -6.86
CA VAL A 72 -8.73 18.73 -8.27
C VAL A 72 -8.96 17.22 -8.51
N PHE A 73 -8.54 16.39 -7.55
CA PHE A 73 -8.71 14.94 -7.55
C PHE A 73 -9.77 14.40 -6.57
N GLN A 74 -10.67 15.26 -6.07
CA GLN A 74 -11.68 14.91 -5.05
C GLN A 74 -12.56 13.71 -5.45
N ASP A 75 -12.87 13.56 -6.74
CA ASP A 75 -13.66 12.44 -7.28
C ASP A 75 -13.07 11.07 -6.93
N SER A 76 -11.74 10.99 -6.77
CA SER A 76 -11.06 9.74 -6.45
C SER A 76 -11.39 9.22 -5.05
N ASP A 77 -11.82 10.07 -4.11
CA ASP A 77 -12.19 9.65 -2.76
C ASP A 77 -13.49 8.84 -2.79
N VAL A 78 -14.46 9.26 -3.61
CA VAL A 78 -15.70 8.51 -3.85
C VAL A 78 -15.41 7.17 -4.53
N ALA A 79 -14.53 7.17 -5.52
CA ALA A 79 -14.13 5.94 -6.22
C ALA A 79 -13.47 4.92 -5.28
N LYS A 80 -12.49 5.35 -4.47
CA LYS A 80 -11.83 4.47 -3.49
C LYS A 80 -12.79 3.96 -2.42
N TRP A 81 -13.75 4.78 -1.98
CA TRP A 81 -14.81 4.35 -1.08
C TRP A 81 -15.70 3.28 -1.73
N LEU A 82 -16.14 3.47 -2.98
CA LEU A 82 -16.91 2.46 -3.73
C LEU A 82 -16.15 1.15 -3.89
N GLU A 83 -14.84 1.20 -4.16
CA GLU A 83 -14.00 0.00 -4.23
C GLU A 83 -13.94 -0.73 -2.87
N ALA A 84 -13.76 0.00 -1.77
CA ALA A 84 -13.77 -0.59 -0.42
C ALA A 84 -15.15 -1.20 -0.08
N VAL A 85 -16.25 -0.54 -0.48
CA VAL A 85 -17.60 -1.07 -0.33
C VAL A 85 -17.77 -2.36 -1.10
N ALA A 86 -17.38 -2.41 -2.37
CA ALA A 86 -17.45 -3.61 -3.21
C ALA A 86 -16.79 -4.81 -2.52
N TRP A 87 -15.55 -4.65 -2.04
CA TRP A 87 -14.83 -5.73 -1.36
C TRP A 87 -15.41 -6.10 0.01
N SER A 88 -15.99 -5.13 0.73
CA SER A 88 -16.70 -5.42 1.98
C SER A 88 -17.94 -6.30 1.76
N LEU A 89 -18.64 -6.13 0.63
CA LEU A 89 -19.83 -6.91 0.28
C LEU A 89 -19.50 -8.39 0.00
N CYS A 90 -18.33 -8.69 -0.58
CA CYS A 90 -17.84 -10.06 -0.73
C CYS A 90 -17.63 -10.77 0.62
N GLN A 91 -17.19 -10.03 1.65
CA GLN A 91 -16.96 -10.59 2.97
C GLN A 91 -18.26 -10.84 3.74
N LYS A 92 -19.18 -9.88 3.65
CA LYS A 92 -20.48 -9.93 4.32
C LYS A 92 -21.48 -9.07 3.54
N PRO A 93 -22.50 -9.69 2.91
CA PRO A 93 -23.56 -8.96 2.24
C PRO A 93 -24.24 -7.95 3.16
N ASN A 94 -24.52 -6.75 2.62
CA ASN A 94 -25.21 -5.68 3.33
C ASN A 94 -26.10 -4.91 2.33
N ALA A 95 -27.40 -5.20 2.34
CA ALA A 95 -28.35 -4.64 1.38
C ALA A 95 -28.51 -3.11 1.51
N GLU A 96 -28.37 -2.54 2.71
CA GLU A 96 -28.45 -1.09 2.89
C GLU A 96 -27.22 -0.39 2.30
N LEU A 97 -26.03 -0.91 2.60
CA LEU A 97 -24.78 -0.37 2.04
C LEU A 97 -24.71 -0.53 0.52
N GLU A 98 -25.14 -1.68 0.01
CA GLU A 98 -25.21 -1.93 -1.44
C GLU A 98 -26.20 -0.97 -2.12
N LYS A 99 -27.35 -0.71 -1.51
CA LYS A 99 -28.31 0.28 -2.00
C LYS A 99 -27.71 1.69 -2.02
N THR A 100 -27.00 2.10 -0.96
CA THR A 100 -26.31 3.40 -0.93
C THR A 100 -25.26 3.48 -2.04
N ALA A 101 -24.49 2.42 -2.27
CA ALA A 101 -23.53 2.37 -3.36
C ALA A 101 -24.21 2.44 -4.74
N ASP A 102 -25.34 1.74 -4.93
CA ASP A 102 -26.13 1.83 -6.16
C ASP A 102 -26.59 3.28 -6.41
N GLU A 103 -27.12 3.97 -5.39
CA GLU A 103 -27.56 5.38 -5.47
C GLU A 103 -26.41 6.32 -5.87
N VAL A 104 -25.22 6.11 -5.30
CA VAL A 104 -24.01 6.86 -5.70
C VAL A 104 -23.61 6.55 -7.15
N ILE A 105 -23.69 5.29 -7.58
CA ILE A 105 -23.41 4.90 -8.96
C ILE A 105 -24.40 5.56 -9.93
N GLU A 106 -25.68 5.65 -9.59
CA GLU A 106 -26.66 6.38 -10.41
C GLU A 106 -26.34 7.87 -10.50
N LEU A 107 -25.84 8.45 -9.41
CA LEU A 107 -25.40 9.84 -9.38
C LEU A 107 -24.17 10.06 -10.28
N ILE A 108 -23.18 9.18 -10.19
CA ILE A 108 -21.97 9.22 -11.03
C ILE A 108 -22.34 9.09 -12.51
N GLU A 109 -23.23 8.16 -12.87
CA GLU A 109 -23.71 8.01 -14.24
C GLU A 109 -24.43 9.28 -14.72
N ALA A 110 -25.26 9.90 -13.87
CA ALA A 110 -25.94 11.15 -14.21
C ALA A 110 -24.99 12.35 -14.37
N ALA A 111 -23.82 12.33 -13.71
CA ALA A 111 -22.77 13.32 -13.88
C ALA A 111 -21.86 13.05 -15.10
N GLN A 112 -21.91 11.86 -15.71
CA GLN A 112 -21.12 11.52 -16.88
C GLN A 112 -21.64 12.27 -18.12
N CYS A 113 -20.73 12.94 -18.82
CA CYS A 113 -21.04 13.64 -20.06
C CYS A 113 -21.46 12.67 -21.18
N GLU A 114 -22.15 13.18 -22.20
CA GLU A 114 -22.62 12.36 -23.33
C GLU A 114 -21.48 11.61 -24.04
N ASP A 115 -20.33 12.28 -24.21
CA ASP A 115 -19.11 11.75 -24.81
C ASP A 115 -18.39 10.67 -23.96
N GLY A 116 -18.83 10.45 -22.73
CA GLY A 116 -18.24 9.51 -21.78
C GLY A 116 -17.28 10.15 -20.78
N TYR A 117 -16.96 11.45 -20.92
CA TYR A 117 -16.12 12.16 -19.95
C TYR A 117 -16.74 12.22 -18.56
N LEU A 118 -15.92 12.06 -17.52
CA LEU A 118 -16.34 12.13 -16.12
C LEU A 118 -15.23 12.75 -15.26
N ASN A 119 -15.47 13.98 -14.83
CA ASN A 119 -14.67 14.67 -13.81
C ASN A 119 -15.47 15.89 -13.31
N THR A 120 -15.69 16.02 -12.02
CA THR A 120 -16.57 17.08 -11.48
C THR A 120 -15.91 18.47 -11.59
N TYR A 121 -14.60 18.59 -11.37
CA TYR A 121 -13.86 19.86 -11.48
C TYR A 121 -13.99 20.47 -12.88
N PHE A 122 -13.74 19.68 -13.92
CA PHE A 122 -13.84 20.11 -15.33
C PHE A 122 -15.24 19.94 -15.93
N THR A 123 -16.24 19.66 -15.10
CA THR A 123 -17.66 19.76 -15.49
C THR A 123 -18.28 21.01 -14.88
N VAL A 124 -17.93 21.32 -13.63
CA VAL A 124 -18.53 22.40 -12.85
C VAL A 124 -17.69 23.68 -12.89
N LYS A 125 -16.38 23.59 -12.59
CA LYS A 125 -15.53 24.76 -12.36
C LYS A 125 -14.85 25.28 -13.63
N GLU A 126 -14.27 24.38 -14.40
CA GLU A 126 -13.47 24.72 -15.59
C GLU A 126 -13.90 23.93 -16.84
N PRO A 127 -15.16 24.01 -17.29
CA PRO A 127 -15.72 23.12 -18.32
C PRO A 127 -15.01 23.15 -19.67
N THR A 128 -14.34 24.26 -20.00
CA THR A 128 -13.63 24.43 -21.27
C THR A 128 -12.16 23.97 -21.23
N LEU A 129 -11.67 23.50 -20.09
CA LEU A 129 -10.25 23.22 -19.85
C LEU A 129 -9.91 21.72 -19.70
N ARG A 130 -10.83 20.82 -20.05
CA ARG A 130 -10.58 19.36 -20.09
C ARG A 130 -9.30 19.04 -20.86
N TRP A 131 -8.46 18.17 -20.31
CA TRP A 131 -7.22 17.68 -20.91
C TRP A 131 -6.17 18.75 -21.25
N THR A 132 -6.25 19.95 -20.66
CA THR A 132 -5.29 21.04 -20.91
C THR A 132 -4.10 21.06 -19.94
N ASN A 133 -4.19 20.30 -18.83
CA ASN A 133 -3.16 20.26 -17.80
C ASN A 133 -3.05 18.86 -17.17
N LEU A 134 -2.54 17.90 -17.94
CA LEU A 134 -2.38 16.53 -17.46
C LEU A 134 -1.25 16.40 -16.44
N ALA A 135 -0.23 17.28 -16.50
CA ALA A 135 0.86 17.27 -15.53
C ALA A 135 0.37 17.51 -14.09
N GLU A 136 -0.69 18.30 -13.90
CA GLU A 136 -1.06 18.81 -12.57
C GLU A 136 -2.49 18.45 -12.12
N CYS A 137 -3.44 18.26 -13.05
CA CYS A 137 -4.88 18.26 -12.71
C CYS A 137 -5.56 16.88 -12.65
N HIS A 138 -4.80 15.78 -12.63
CA HIS A 138 -5.27 14.46 -12.18
C HIS A 138 -6.53 13.87 -12.88
N GLU A 139 -6.91 14.34 -14.06
CA GLU A 139 -8.11 13.83 -14.77
C GLU A 139 -8.04 12.31 -15.02
N LEU A 140 -6.92 11.84 -15.57
CA LEU A 140 -6.70 10.40 -15.79
C LEU A 140 -6.49 9.62 -14.48
N TYR A 141 -6.04 10.27 -13.41
CA TYR A 141 -5.92 9.64 -12.08
C TYR A 141 -7.28 9.36 -11.46
N CYS A 142 -8.19 10.35 -11.51
CA CYS A 142 -9.58 10.14 -11.09
C CYS A 142 -10.27 9.10 -11.95
N ALA A 143 -10.04 9.11 -13.27
CA ALA A 143 -10.57 8.10 -14.18
C ALA A 143 -10.07 6.69 -13.82
N GLY A 144 -8.78 6.53 -13.54
CA GLY A 144 -8.20 5.25 -13.16
C GLY A 144 -8.81 4.70 -11.86
N HIS A 145 -8.92 5.51 -10.82
CA HIS A 145 -9.59 5.08 -9.59
C HIS A 145 -11.07 4.74 -9.80
N MET A 146 -11.79 5.49 -10.64
CA MET A 146 -13.17 5.17 -10.97
C MET A 146 -13.27 3.83 -11.72
N ILE A 147 -12.35 3.56 -12.65
CA ILE A 147 -12.23 2.27 -13.33
C ILE A 147 -11.99 1.13 -12.33
N GLU A 148 -11.05 1.28 -11.39
CA GLU A 148 -10.81 0.27 -10.35
C GLU A 148 -12.08 -0.03 -9.53
N ALA A 149 -12.84 1.01 -9.16
CA ALA A 149 -14.11 0.88 -8.47
C ALA A 149 -15.17 0.15 -9.33
N GLY A 150 -15.26 0.47 -10.62
CA GLY A 150 -16.18 -0.19 -11.56
C GLY A 150 -15.88 -1.68 -11.74
N VAL A 151 -14.61 -2.02 -11.87
CA VAL A 151 -14.15 -3.42 -11.96
C VAL A 151 -14.46 -4.17 -10.66
N ALA A 152 -14.09 -3.59 -9.51
CA ALA A 152 -14.34 -4.18 -8.20
C ALA A 152 -15.83 -4.41 -7.93
N PHE A 153 -16.68 -3.41 -8.20
CA PHE A 153 -18.12 -3.51 -7.97
C PHE A 153 -18.77 -4.57 -8.85
N PHE A 154 -18.33 -4.69 -10.11
CA PHE A 154 -18.78 -5.76 -11.00
C PHE A 154 -18.36 -7.14 -10.51
N GLN A 155 -17.10 -7.32 -10.10
CA GLN A 155 -16.62 -8.59 -9.55
C GLN A 155 -17.35 -8.96 -8.25
N ALA A 156 -17.65 -7.97 -7.40
CA ALA A 156 -18.31 -8.18 -6.12
C ALA A 156 -19.81 -8.47 -6.22
N THR A 157 -20.53 -7.82 -7.14
CA THR A 157 -22.01 -7.87 -7.16
C THR A 157 -22.60 -8.47 -8.44
N GLY A 158 -21.79 -8.59 -9.50
CA GLY A 158 -22.25 -8.90 -10.85
C GLY A 158 -22.98 -7.75 -11.55
N LYS A 159 -23.23 -6.62 -10.87
CA LYS A 159 -23.91 -5.46 -11.44
C LYS A 159 -22.99 -4.71 -12.41
N ARG A 160 -23.53 -4.35 -13.57
CA ARG A 160 -22.74 -3.80 -14.69
C ARG A 160 -22.78 -2.28 -14.82
N ARG A 161 -23.66 -1.59 -14.08
CA ARG A 161 -23.90 -0.16 -14.28
C ARG A 161 -22.63 0.69 -14.17
N LEU A 162 -21.88 0.55 -13.08
CA LEU A 162 -20.61 1.27 -12.92
C LEU A 162 -19.56 0.78 -13.93
N LEU A 163 -19.53 -0.52 -14.26
CA LEU A 163 -18.65 -1.07 -15.30
C LEU A 163 -18.91 -0.40 -16.67
N GLU A 164 -20.16 -0.18 -17.03
CA GLU A 164 -20.56 0.46 -18.29
C GLU A 164 -20.18 1.95 -18.32
N VAL A 165 -20.36 2.67 -17.19
CA VAL A 165 -19.87 4.05 -17.02
C VAL A 165 -18.37 4.11 -17.27
N VAL A 166 -17.58 3.23 -16.66
CA VAL A 166 -16.12 3.28 -16.78
C VAL A 166 -15.61 2.78 -18.13
N CYS A 167 -16.34 1.88 -18.80
CA CYS A 167 -16.07 1.53 -20.20
C CYS A 167 -16.28 2.73 -21.12
N ARG A 168 -17.37 3.50 -20.97
CA ARG A 168 -17.60 4.74 -21.74
C ARG A 168 -16.51 5.77 -21.47
N LEU A 169 -16.06 5.89 -20.22
CA LEU A 169 -14.94 6.76 -19.85
C LEU A 169 -13.63 6.31 -20.50
N ALA A 170 -13.30 5.02 -20.45
CA ALA A 170 -12.10 4.48 -21.08
C ALA A 170 -12.15 4.62 -22.61
N ASP A 171 -13.31 4.42 -23.23
CA ASP A 171 -13.52 4.61 -24.67
C ASP A 171 -13.35 6.07 -25.09
N HIS A 172 -13.80 7.03 -24.26
CA HIS A 172 -13.53 8.46 -24.45
C HIS A 172 -12.04 8.77 -24.37
N ILE A 173 -11.35 8.25 -23.35
CA ILE A 173 -9.90 8.44 -23.18
C ILE A 173 -9.15 7.87 -24.40
N ASP A 174 -9.50 6.68 -24.88
CA ASP A 174 -8.89 6.08 -26.08
C ASP A 174 -9.15 6.89 -27.36
N CYS A 175 -10.28 7.60 -27.45
CA CYS A 175 -10.52 8.55 -28.55
C CYS A 175 -9.64 9.79 -28.45
N VAL A 176 -9.38 10.29 -27.24
CA VAL A 176 -8.63 11.52 -26.99
C VAL A 176 -7.11 11.31 -27.07
N PHE A 177 -6.60 10.20 -26.52
CA PHE A 177 -5.17 9.93 -26.35
C PHE A 177 -4.72 8.76 -27.21
N GLY A 178 -3.54 8.90 -27.83
CA GLY A 178 -2.95 7.85 -28.64
C GLY A 178 -2.02 8.39 -29.71
N PRO A 179 -1.45 7.50 -30.56
CA PRO A 179 -0.47 7.87 -31.56
C PRO A 179 -1.06 8.57 -32.80
N GLY A 180 -2.38 8.69 -32.90
CA GLY A 180 -3.06 9.29 -34.05
C GLY A 180 -2.76 10.78 -34.21
N VAL A 181 -2.81 11.27 -35.46
CA VAL A 181 -2.51 12.67 -35.81
C VAL A 181 -3.44 13.66 -35.11
N ASN A 182 -4.69 13.27 -34.85
CA ASN A 182 -5.71 14.12 -34.21
C ASN A 182 -5.86 13.86 -32.71
N GLN A 183 -5.03 13.00 -32.13
CA GLN A 183 -5.06 12.67 -30.71
C GLN A 183 -4.05 13.52 -29.93
N LEU A 184 -4.24 13.64 -28.62
CA LEU A 184 -3.26 14.22 -27.72
C LEU A 184 -2.17 13.18 -27.43
N HIS A 185 -0.92 13.57 -27.70
CA HIS A 185 0.27 12.77 -27.42
C HIS A 185 0.72 12.98 -25.95
N GLY A 186 -0.24 12.84 -25.04
CA GLY A 186 -0.06 13.09 -23.60
C GLY A 186 -0.21 11.86 -22.72
N TYR A 187 0.21 12.02 -21.47
CA TYR A 187 0.18 11.03 -20.39
C TYR A 187 0.02 11.75 -19.04
N PRO A 188 -0.45 11.08 -17.98
CA PRO A 188 -0.76 11.78 -16.72
C PRO A 188 0.47 12.11 -15.88
N GLY A 189 0.41 13.28 -15.22
CA GLY A 189 1.32 13.67 -14.15
C GLY A 189 1.27 12.75 -12.94
N HIS A 190 0.12 12.14 -12.64
CA HIS A 190 0.00 11.11 -11.63
C HIS A 190 -0.42 9.78 -12.28
N PRO A 191 0.49 8.80 -12.40
CA PRO A 191 0.18 7.43 -12.82
C PRO A 191 -0.91 6.80 -11.94
N GLU A 192 -1.82 6.06 -12.56
CA GLU A 192 -2.95 5.33 -11.95
C GLU A 192 -3.81 4.72 -13.06
N ILE A 193 -4.00 5.45 -14.16
CA ILE A 193 -4.79 4.98 -15.31
C ILE A 193 -4.20 3.70 -15.91
N GLU A 194 -2.88 3.55 -15.87
CA GLU A 194 -2.15 2.42 -16.43
C GLU A 194 -2.54 1.12 -15.72
N LEU A 195 -2.51 1.08 -14.38
CA LEU A 195 -2.90 -0.13 -13.62
C LEU A 195 -4.41 -0.40 -13.72
N ALA A 196 -5.22 0.65 -13.81
CA ALA A 196 -6.68 0.53 -13.85
C ALA A 196 -7.19 -0.02 -15.17
N LEU A 197 -6.68 0.48 -16.30
CA LEU A 197 -7.02 -0.01 -17.64
C LEU A 197 -6.61 -1.47 -17.84
N MET A 198 -5.51 -1.92 -17.21
CA MET A 198 -5.12 -3.33 -17.24
C MET A 198 -6.14 -4.23 -16.51
N ARG A 199 -6.68 -3.77 -15.37
CA ARG A 199 -7.79 -4.47 -14.69
C ARG A 199 -9.07 -4.45 -15.52
N LEU A 200 -9.39 -3.34 -16.18
CA LEU A 200 -10.54 -3.23 -17.06
C LEU A 200 -10.42 -4.18 -18.26
N TYR A 201 -9.22 -4.30 -18.84
CA TYR A 201 -8.94 -5.27 -19.89
C TYR A 201 -9.25 -6.70 -19.45
N GLU A 202 -8.81 -7.12 -18.26
CA GLU A 202 -9.03 -8.49 -17.78
C GLU A 202 -10.51 -8.87 -17.63
N VAL A 203 -11.40 -7.91 -17.33
CA VAL A 203 -12.84 -8.17 -17.20
C VAL A 203 -13.65 -7.92 -18.47
N THR A 204 -13.09 -7.22 -19.46
CA THR A 204 -13.79 -6.88 -20.71
C THR A 204 -13.25 -7.58 -21.95
N ASP A 205 -12.02 -8.09 -21.90
CA ASP A 205 -11.26 -8.62 -23.05
C ASP A 205 -11.18 -7.61 -24.22
N ASN A 206 -11.26 -6.30 -23.94
CA ASN A 206 -11.20 -5.25 -24.94
C ASN A 206 -9.75 -4.79 -25.17
N PRO A 207 -9.10 -5.16 -26.31
CA PRO A 207 -7.69 -4.90 -26.53
C PRO A 207 -7.34 -3.40 -26.65
N ARG A 208 -8.33 -2.52 -26.87
CA ARG A 208 -8.12 -1.06 -26.88
C ARG A 208 -7.52 -0.58 -25.56
N TYR A 209 -8.00 -1.09 -24.42
CA TYR A 209 -7.53 -0.69 -23.09
C TYR A 209 -6.08 -1.10 -22.87
N LEU A 210 -5.70 -2.31 -23.28
CA LEU A 210 -4.32 -2.79 -23.23
C LEU A 210 -3.37 -1.95 -24.11
N ASN A 211 -3.80 -1.64 -25.34
CA ASN A 211 -3.04 -0.80 -26.26
C ASN A 211 -2.86 0.62 -25.74
N LEU A 212 -3.89 1.19 -25.11
CA LEU A 212 -3.85 2.51 -24.49
C LEU A 212 -2.86 2.56 -23.32
N VAL A 213 -2.79 1.51 -22.49
CA VAL A 213 -1.76 1.40 -21.44
C VAL A 213 -0.36 1.37 -22.05
N ASN A 214 -0.15 0.55 -23.09
CA ASN A 214 1.14 0.51 -23.77
C ASN A 214 1.52 1.89 -24.31
N TYR A 215 0.59 2.62 -24.93
CA TYR A 215 0.82 3.98 -25.37
C TYR A 215 1.24 4.92 -24.21
N PHE A 216 0.51 4.95 -23.10
CA PHE A 216 0.87 5.82 -21.97
C PHE A 216 2.26 5.52 -21.39
N VAL A 217 2.64 4.23 -21.34
CA VAL A 217 3.94 3.78 -20.85
C VAL A 217 5.07 4.20 -21.79
N GLU A 218 4.89 4.03 -23.10
CA GLU A 218 5.91 4.37 -24.10
C GLU A 218 6.06 5.87 -24.33
N GLU A 219 4.95 6.63 -24.27
CA GLU A 219 4.97 8.09 -24.48
C GLU A 219 5.62 8.82 -23.29
N ARG A 220 5.55 8.25 -22.07
CA ARG A 220 6.06 8.89 -20.86
C ARG A 220 7.57 9.15 -20.93
N GLY A 221 7.93 10.43 -20.98
CA GLY A 221 9.33 10.88 -21.06
C GLY A 221 9.90 10.94 -22.47
N ALA A 222 9.08 10.69 -23.50
CA ALA A 222 9.46 10.87 -24.90
C ALA A 222 9.72 12.35 -25.25
N GLN A 223 10.38 12.57 -26.39
CA GLN A 223 10.70 13.89 -26.92
C GLN A 223 9.99 14.15 -28.25
N PRO A 224 9.48 15.38 -28.51
CA PRO A 224 9.49 16.56 -27.62
C PRO A 224 8.59 16.37 -26.38
N HIS A 225 9.06 16.82 -25.22
CA HIS A 225 8.42 16.51 -23.95
C HIS A 225 7.00 17.09 -23.82
N PHE A 226 6.01 16.23 -23.59
CA PHE A 226 4.60 16.60 -23.58
C PHE A 226 4.27 17.72 -22.57
N TYR A 227 4.79 17.66 -21.32
CA TYR A 227 4.51 18.72 -20.33
C TYR A 227 4.99 20.11 -20.76
N ASP A 228 6.04 20.21 -21.57
CA ASP A 228 6.50 21.51 -22.07
C ASP A 228 5.51 22.03 -23.12
N ILE A 229 5.01 21.13 -23.99
CA ILE A 229 4.03 21.45 -25.02
C ILE A 229 2.70 21.89 -24.40
N GLU A 230 2.15 21.14 -23.43
CA GLU A 230 0.90 21.54 -22.78
C GLU A 230 1.07 22.82 -21.96
N TYR A 231 2.21 23.01 -21.28
CA TYR A 231 2.50 24.22 -20.50
C TYR A 231 2.52 25.47 -21.38
N GLU A 232 3.16 25.41 -22.54
CA GLU A 232 3.14 26.50 -23.52
C GLU A 232 1.72 26.76 -24.06
N LYS A 233 0.98 25.69 -24.41
CA LYS A 233 -0.39 25.80 -24.94
C LYS A 233 -1.36 26.45 -23.93
N ARG A 234 -1.21 26.18 -22.64
CA ARG A 234 -2.03 26.80 -21.57
C ARG A 234 -1.55 28.16 -21.10
N GLY A 235 -0.69 28.83 -21.88
CA GLY A 235 -0.20 30.17 -21.57
C GLY A 235 0.73 30.23 -20.36
N ARG A 236 1.48 29.16 -20.10
CA ARG A 236 2.48 29.06 -19.01
C ARG A 236 1.88 29.22 -17.61
N THR A 237 0.65 28.77 -17.43
CA THR A 237 -0.04 28.74 -16.14
C THR A 237 0.21 27.42 -15.39
N SER A 238 0.17 27.49 -14.05
CA SER A 238 0.31 26.33 -13.16
C SER A 238 -0.80 26.34 -12.12
N HIS A 239 -1.32 25.15 -11.86
CA HIS A 239 -2.30 24.87 -10.82
C HIS A 239 -1.62 24.81 -9.44
N TRP A 240 -0.48 24.12 -9.34
CA TRP A 240 0.28 23.98 -8.09
C TRP A 240 1.51 24.88 -8.07
N ASN A 241 1.61 25.75 -7.07
CA ASN A 241 2.74 26.69 -6.91
C ASN A 241 3.54 26.48 -5.62
N ILE A 242 3.38 25.33 -4.96
CA ILE A 242 3.98 25.02 -3.63
C ILE A 242 5.52 25.11 -3.67
N HIS A 243 6.15 24.67 -4.76
CA HIS A 243 7.59 24.77 -4.98
C HIS A 243 7.95 25.81 -6.06
N GLY A 244 7.10 26.81 -6.24
CA GLY A 244 7.21 27.85 -7.27
C GLY A 244 6.52 27.49 -8.59
N PRO A 245 6.48 28.43 -9.55
CA PRO A 245 5.73 28.24 -10.80
C PRO A 245 6.28 27.12 -11.68
N ALA A 246 5.36 26.28 -12.17
CA ALA A 246 5.62 25.16 -13.09
C ALA A 246 6.61 24.12 -12.55
N TRP A 247 6.67 23.96 -11.22
CA TRP A 247 7.64 23.05 -10.61
C TRP A 247 7.44 21.59 -11.07
N MET A 248 6.21 21.09 -11.22
CA MET A 248 5.93 19.74 -11.74
C MET A 248 6.28 19.57 -13.23
N VAL A 249 6.23 20.66 -14.01
CA VAL A 249 6.64 20.67 -15.42
C VAL A 249 8.17 20.67 -15.53
N LYS A 250 8.85 21.40 -14.64
CA LYS A 250 10.32 21.53 -14.63
C LYS A 250 11.00 20.31 -14.01
N ASP A 251 10.50 19.83 -12.88
CA ASP A 251 10.98 18.63 -12.21
C ASP A 251 10.23 17.40 -12.75
N LYS A 252 10.63 16.98 -13.95
CA LYS A 252 10.02 15.84 -14.65
C LYS A 252 10.28 14.51 -13.91
N ALA A 253 11.28 14.45 -13.03
CA ALA A 253 11.57 13.27 -12.24
C ALA A 253 10.46 13.00 -11.21
N TYR A 254 9.81 14.05 -10.69
CA TYR A 254 8.66 13.97 -9.79
C TYR A 254 7.55 13.02 -10.30
N SER A 255 7.30 13.03 -11.62
CA SER A 255 6.27 12.20 -12.29
C SER A 255 6.86 11.06 -13.13
N GLN A 256 8.13 10.68 -12.87
CA GLN A 256 8.85 9.63 -13.60
C GLN A 256 8.84 9.86 -15.14
N ALA A 257 8.86 11.13 -15.57
CA ALA A 257 8.75 11.55 -16.97
C ALA A 257 10.01 12.26 -17.48
N HIS A 258 11.10 12.24 -16.72
CA HIS A 258 12.37 12.88 -17.10
C HIS A 258 13.04 12.18 -18.29
N GLU A 259 12.80 10.87 -18.46
CA GLU A 259 13.25 10.06 -19.58
C GLU A 259 12.32 8.84 -19.76
N PRO A 260 12.34 8.17 -20.93
CA PRO A 260 11.60 6.93 -21.13
C PRO A 260 11.91 5.89 -20.05
N LEU A 261 10.90 5.18 -19.57
CA LEU A 261 11.03 4.23 -18.45
C LEU A 261 12.10 3.16 -18.67
N ALA A 262 12.26 2.68 -19.91
CA ALA A 262 13.29 1.70 -20.27
C ALA A 262 14.72 2.18 -19.95
N LEU A 263 14.95 3.50 -19.91
CA LEU A 263 16.25 4.11 -19.62
C LEU A 263 16.45 4.44 -18.13
N GLN A 264 15.37 4.52 -17.35
CA GLN A 264 15.44 4.87 -15.92
C GLN A 264 16.20 3.82 -15.11
N GLN A 265 17.15 4.27 -14.30
CA GLN A 265 18.03 3.41 -13.49
C GLN A 265 17.66 3.36 -12.01
N THR A 266 16.95 4.36 -11.50
CA THR A 266 16.67 4.54 -10.07
C THR A 266 15.22 4.88 -9.82
N ALA A 267 14.66 4.42 -8.71
CA ALA A 267 13.38 4.89 -8.20
C ALA A 267 13.54 6.35 -7.77
N ILE A 268 12.82 7.27 -8.40
CA ILE A 268 12.94 8.71 -8.19
C ILE A 268 11.58 9.39 -8.27
N GLY A 269 11.48 10.60 -7.70
CA GLY A 269 10.26 11.39 -7.69
C GLY A 269 9.27 10.89 -6.65
N HIS A 270 8.02 11.30 -6.81
CA HIS A 270 6.96 11.01 -5.85
C HIS A 270 6.75 9.50 -5.68
N ALA A 271 6.71 9.03 -4.43
CA ALA A 271 6.72 7.60 -4.13
C ALA A 271 5.47 6.86 -4.65
N VAL A 272 4.27 7.39 -4.41
CA VAL A 272 3.00 6.79 -4.91
C VAL A 272 2.95 6.71 -6.43
N ARG A 273 3.26 7.82 -7.12
CA ARG A 273 3.32 7.88 -8.60
C ARG A 273 4.20 6.77 -9.17
N PHE A 274 5.39 6.59 -8.59
CA PHE A 274 6.31 5.53 -9.00
C PHE A 274 5.70 4.14 -8.84
N VAL A 275 5.19 3.79 -7.66
CA VAL A 275 4.68 2.42 -7.44
C VAL A 275 3.39 2.12 -8.22
N TYR A 276 2.53 3.11 -8.45
CA TYR A 276 1.34 2.95 -9.29
C TYR A 276 1.72 2.74 -10.76
N LEU A 277 2.66 3.55 -11.28
CA LEU A 277 3.19 3.37 -12.62
C LEU A 277 3.77 1.97 -12.80
N MET A 278 4.66 1.57 -11.88
CA MET A 278 5.34 0.29 -11.98
C MET A 278 4.41 -0.90 -11.78
N ALA A 279 3.31 -0.77 -11.02
CA ALA A 279 2.26 -1.78 -10.98
C ALA A 279 1.59 -1.96 -12.34
N GLY A 280 1.27 -0.87 -13.04
CA GLY A 280 0.74 -0.92 -14.41
C GLY A 280 1.73 -1.53 -15.40
N VAL A 281 3.01 -1.14 -15.35
CA VAL A 281 4.07 -1.66 -16.22
C VAL A 281 4.31 -3.15 -15.99
N ALA A 282 4.33 -3.63 -14.74
CA ALA A 282 4.49 -5.06 -14.43
C ALA A 282 3.29 -5.89 -14.93
N HIS A 283 2.07 -5.34 -14.82
CA HIS A 283 0.89 -5.97 -15.37
C HIS A 283 0.98 -6.06 -16.90
N LEU A 284 1.39 -4.98 -17.57
CA LEU A 284 1.59 -4.95 -19.02
C LEU A 284 2.67 -5.95 -19.47
N ALA A 285 3.82 -5.96 -18.78
CA ALA A 285 4.93 -6.87 -19.06
C ALA A 285 4.49 -8.34 -19.03
N ARG A 286 3.68 -8.71 -18.02
CA ARG A 286 3.12 -10.05 -17.90
C ARG A 286 2.19 -10.41 -19.05
N LEU A 287 1.22 -9.56 -19.39
CA LEU A 287 0.24 -9.89 -20.44
C LEU A 287 0.85 -9.92 -21.84
N HIS A 288 1.78 -9.00 -22.14
CA HIS A 288 2.49 -8.99 -23.43
C HIS A 288 3.68 -9.95 -23.49
N LYS A 289 4.06 -10.58 -22.36
CA LYS A 289 5.31 -11.35 -22.24
C LYS A 289 6.52 -10.49 -22.71
N ASP A 290 6.51 -9.20 -22.35
CA ASP A 290 7.49 -8.20 -22.75
C ASP A 290 8.70 -8.23 -21.81
N GLU A 291 9.82 -8.75 -22.31
CA GLU A 291 11.04 -8.94 -21.54
C GLU A 291 11.74 -7.61 -21.20
N GLU A 292 11.65 -6.57 -22.04
CA GLU A 292 12.27 -5.28 -21.74
C GLU A 292 11.55 -4.57 -20.58
N LYS A 293 10.21 -4.58 -20.61
CA LYS A 293 9.40 -4.05 -19.49
C LYS A 293 9.60 -4.86 -18.23
N ARG A 294 9.69 -6.20 -18.34
CA ARG A 294 10.04 -7.06 -17.20
C ARG A 294 11.39 -6.68 -16.59
N GLN A 295 12.44 -6.52 -17.40
CA GLN A 295 13.77 -6.11 -16.90
C GLN A 295 13.75 -4.70 -16.29
N THR A 296 12.94 -3.80 -16.84
CA THR A 296 12.73 -2.45 -16.27
C THR A 296 12.09 -2.52 -14.89
N CYS A 297 11.04 -3.33 -14.72
CA CYS A 297 10.44 -3.60 -13.41
C CYS A 297 11.46 -4.19 -12.41
N LEU A 298 12.20 -5.22 -12.80
CA LEU A 298 13.20 -5.85 -11.93
C LEU A 298 14.28 -4.85 -11.48
N ARG A 299 14.83 -4.07 -12.41
CA ARG A 299 15.87 -3.06 -12.13
C ARG A 299 15.38 -2.00 -11.14
N LEU A 300 14.20 -1.43 -11.40
CA LEU A 300 13.65 -0.36 -10.57
C LEU A 300 13.13 -0.88 -9.22
N TRP A 301 12.62 -2.11 -9.18
CA TRP A 301 12.32 -2.82 -7.93
C TRP A 301 13.57 -2.97 -7.06
N ASP A 302 14.68 -3.44 -7.65
CA ASP A 302 15.92 -3.68 -6.91
C ASP A 302 16.53 -2.39 -6.37
N ASN A 303 16.50 -1.28 -7.14
CA ASN A 303 16.93 0.01 -6.61
C ASN A 303 16.06 0.46 -5.42
N MET A 304 14.73 0.44 -5.57
CA MET A 304 13.80 0.85 -4.52
C MET A 304 14.00 0.02 -3.23
N VAL A 305 13.96 -1.30 -3.33
CA VAL A 305 13.96 -2.21 -2.17
C VAL A 305 15.32 -2.28 -1.49
N GLN A 306 16.41 -2.33 -2.27
CA GLN A 306 17.75 -2.54 -1.71
C GLN A 306 18.44 -1.26 -1.25
N ARG A 307 17.94 -0.09 -1.67
CA ARG A 307 18.62 1.20 -1.42
C ARG A 307 17.73 2.29 -0.84
N GLN A 308 16.42 2.24 -1.05
CA GLN A 308 15.52 3.36 -0.74
C GLN A 308 14.24 2.96 0.02
N MET A 309 14.23 1.80 0.68
CA MET A 309 13.10 1.32 1.47
C MET A 309 13.47 1.22 2.96
N TYR A 310 12.60 1.74 3.83
CA TYR A 310 12.74 1.66 5.28
C TYR A 310 12.50 0.23 5.78
N ILE A 311 13.00 -0.10 6.98
CA ILE A 311 12.79 -1.44 7.61
C ILE A 311 11.31 -1.80 7.79
N THR A 312 10.44 -0.80 7.85
CA THR A 312 8.98 -0.94 7.94
C THR A 312 8.30 -1.21 6.59
N GLY A 313 9.05 -1.23 5.49
CA GLY A 313 8.48 -1.28 4.13
C GLY A 313 7.97 0.07 3.64
N GLY A 314 8.13 1.15 4.43
CA GLY A 314 7.86 2.51 3.97
C GLY A 314 8.83 2.96 2.88
N ILE A 315 8.36 3.82 1.96
CA ILE A 315 9.14 4.44 0.88
C ILE A 315 8.80 5.94 0.79
N GLY A 316 9.75 6.74 0.31
CA GLY A 316 9.68 8.20 0.35
C GLY A 316 10.40 8.76 1.57
N SER A 317 11.61 9.28 1.37
CA SER A 317 12.54 9.71 2.42
C SER A 317 12.47 11.20 2.74
N GLN A 318 11.77 11.99 1.92
CA GLN A 318 11.67 13.43 2.08
C GLN A 318 10.23 13.93 1.90
N SER A 319 9.88 14.98 2.65
CA SER A 319 8.59 15.66 2.54
C SER A 319 8.47 16.50 1.28
N SER A 320 9.58 17.05 0.79
CA SER A 320 9.60 17.77 -0.49
C SER A 320 9.21 16.82 -1.62
N GLY A 321 8.04 17.06 -2.22
CA GLY A 321 7.47 16.22 -3.27
C GLY A 321 7.10 14.79 -2.84
N GLU A 322 7.06 14.48 -1.53
CA GLU A 322 6.64 13.16 -1.02
C GLU A 322 7.44 12.02 -1.70
N ALA A 323 8.74 12.27 -1.86
CA ALA A 323 9.55 11.66 -2.89
C ALA A 323 10.64 10.73 -2.33
N PHE A 324 11.13 9.87 -3.20
CA PHE A 324 12.47 9.30 -3.06
C PHE A 324 13.52 10.43 -3.03
N SER A 325 14.64 10.22 -2.33
CA SER A 325 15.80 11.12 -2.37
C SER A 325 16.93 10.50 -3.18
N SER A 326 17.85 9.81 -2.52
CA SER A 326 18.99 9.13 -3.12
C SER A 326 19.25 7.80 -2.43
N ASP A 327 19.96 6.91 -3.12
CA ASP A 327 20.40 5.63 -2.56
C ASP A 327 20.98 5.77 -1.14
N TYR A 328 20.43 4.98 -0.22
CA TYR A 328 20.81 4.87 1.19
C TYR A 328 20.53 6.10 2.07
N ASP A 329 19.85 7.12 1.56
CA ASP A 329 19.40 8.26 2.37
C ASP A 329 18.00 7.99 2.96
N LEU A 330 18.00 7.38 4.15
CA LEU A 330 16.80 7.00 4.90
C LEU A 330 16.80 7.62 6.31
N PRO A 331 16.57 8.95 6.45
CA PRO A 331 16.47 9.59 7.77
C PRO A 331 15.23 9.06 8.51
N ASN A 332 15.31 8.84 9.82
CA ASN A 332 14.22 8.22 10.59
C ASN A 332 13.16 9.22 11.10
N ASP A 333 13.57 10.47 11.29
CA ASP A 333 12.84 11.57 11.91
C ASP A 333 12.21 12.52 10.88
N THR A 334 12.88 12.74 9.75
CA THR A 334 12.40 13.57 8.63
C THR A 334 11.79 12.75 7.49
N VAL A 335 11.70 11.42 7.64
CA VAL A 335 11.03 10.50 6.72
C VAL A 335 9.63 10.97 6.32
N TYR A 336 9.21 10.59 5.12
CA TYR A 336 7.82 10.71 4.69
C TYR A 336 7.04 9.39 4.85
N ALA A 337 7.53 8.30 4.24
CA ALA A 337 6.95 6.95 4.34
C ALA A 337 5.41 6.95 4.28
N GLU A 338 4.87 7.48 3.19
CA GLU A 338 3.42 7.66 3.05
C GLU A 338 2.66 6.33 3.13
N SER A 339 1.52 6.32 3.80
CA SER A 339 0.62 5.16 3.86
C SER A 339 0.21 4.68 2.46
N CYS A 340 -0.15 5.60 1.54
CA CYS A 340 -0.47 5.25 0.15
C CYS A 340 0.70 4.66 -0.62
N ALA A 341 1.93 5.11 -0.34
CA ALA A 341 3.10 4.60 -1.06
C ALA A 341 3.39 3.14 -0.66
N SER A 342 3.16 2.78 0.61
CA SER A 342 3.25 1.38 1.08
C SER A 342 2.13 0.50 0.52
N ILE A 343 0.93 1.06 0.34
CA ILE A 343 -0.18 0.37 -0.35
C ILE A 343 0.14 0.14 -1.83
N GLY A 344 0.61 1.17 -2.53
CA GLY A 344 1.02 1.04 -3.93
C GLY A 344 2.20 0.07 -4.09
N LEU A 345 3.12 0.02 -3.12
CA LEU A 345 4.17 -0.99 -3.06
C LEU A 345 3.59 -2.41 -2.96
N MET A 346 2.54 -2.65 -2.16
CA MET A 346 1.86 -3.95 -2.13
C MET A 346 1.20 -4.27 -3.47
N MET A 347 0.57 -3.30 -4.13
CA MET A 347 -0.01 -3.47 -5.46
C MET A 347 1.06 -3.82 -6.49
N TYR A 348 2.19 -3.13 -6.47
CA TYR A 348 3.33 -3.42 -7.34
C TYR A 348 3.90 -4.82 -7.06
N ALA A 349 4.12 -5.17 -5.78
CA ALA A 349 4.60 -6.50 -5.37
C ALA A 349 3.68 -7.62 -5.85
N ARG A 350 2.35 -7.44 -5.77
CA ARG A 350 1.36 -8.38 -6.29
C ARG A 350 1.52 -8.57 -7.80
N ARG A 351 1.69 -7.49 -8.58
CA ARG A 351 1.92 -7.59 -10.02
C ARG A 351 3.27 -8.25 -10.36
N MET A 352 4.31 -8.00 -9.56
CA MET A 352 5.60 -8.69 -9.68
C MET A 352 5.45 -10.20 -9.43
N LEU A 353 4.72 -10.62 -8.39
CA LEU A 353 4.45 -12.04 -8.09
C LEU A 353 3.66 -12.74 -9.21
N GLN A 354 2.71 -12.04 -9.82
CA GLN A 354 1.95 -12.55 -10.97
C GLN A 354 2.81 -12.68 -12.22
N MET A 355 3.79 -11.78 -12.41
CA MET A 355 4.74 -11.83 -13.52
C MET A 355 5.80 -12.91 -13.31
N GLU A 356 6.30 -13.02 -12.08
CA GLU A 356 7.38 -13.93 -11.70
C GLU A 356 7.26 -14.26 -10.21
N ALA A 357 6.98 -15.53 -9.90
CA ALA A 357 6.82 -15.99 -8.53
C ALA A 357 8.17 -16.11 -7.77
N ASP A 358 8.72 -14.97 -7.37
CA ASP A 358 9.89 -14.84 -6.51
C ASP A 358 9.47 -14.36 -5.12
N SER A 359 9.92 -15.06 -4.06
CA SER A 359 9.50 -14.77 -2.69
C SER A 359 9.88 -13.37 -2.25
N ARG A 360 10.94 -12.78 -2.81
CA ARG A 360 11.43 -11.44 -2.45
C ARG A 360 10.35 -10.36 -2.60
N PHE A 361 9.42 -10.54 -3.54
CA PHE A 361 8.29 -9.63 -3.73
C PHE A 361 7.26 -9.78 -2.61
N ALA A 362 6.96 -11.03 -2.22
CA ALA A 362 6.05 -11.33 -1.13
C ALA A 362 6.63 -10.97 0.24
N ASP A 363 7.95 -11.05 0.43
CA ASP A 363 8.62 -10.62 1.67
C ASP A 363 8.49 -9.10 1.87
N VAL A 364 8.64 -8.32 0.80
CA VAL A 364 8.41 -6.86 0.81
C VAL A 364 6.92 -6.54 1.02
N MET A 365 6.02 -7.26 0.36
CA MET A 365 4.58 -7.12 0.55
C MET A 365 4.16 -7.40 2.00
N GLU A 366 4.69 -8.47 2.60
CA GLU A 366 4.47 -8.82 4.01
C GLU A 366 5.02 -7.73 4.94
N ARG A 367 6.23 -7.24 4.67
CA ARG A 367 6.84 -6.15 5.45
C ARG A 367 5.99 -4.88 5.42
N ALA A 368 5.55 -4.44 4.25
CA ALA A 368 4.70 -3.26 4.12
C ALA A 368 3.34 -3.45 4.81
N LEU A 369 2.70 -4.62 4.64
CA LEU A 369 1.42 -4.94 5.26
C LEU A 369 1.50 -4.86 6.79
N TYR A 370 2.32 -5.71 7.41
CA TYR A 370 2.35 -5.88 8.87
C TYR A 370 2.99 -4.71 9.62
N ASN A 371 3.60 -3.76 8.90
CA ASN A 371 4.21 -2.57 9.48
C ASN A 371 3.49 -1.31 8.97
N THR A 372 3.89 -0.71 7.84
CA THR A 372 3.43 0.65 7.48
C THR A 372 1.94 0.71 7.16
N VAL A 373 1.38 -0.29 6.49
CA VAL A 373 -0.06 -0.28 6.13
C VAL A 373 -0.94 -0.40 7.38
N LEU A 374 -0.65 -1.36 8.27
CA LEU A 374 -1.35 -1.44 9.55
C LEU A 374 -1.05 -0.22 10.45
N GLY A 375 0.17 0.31 10.39
CA GLY A 375 0.61 1.48 11.15
C GLY A 375 -0.09 2.78 10.71
N GLY A 376 -0.55 2.85 9.46
CA GLY A 376 -1.29 3.97 8.92
C GLY A 376 -2.66 4.21 9.54
N MET A 377 -3.21 3.27 10.32
CA MET A 377 -4.52 3.38 10.96
C MET A 377 -4.44 3.06 12.46
N ALA A 378 -5.14 3.84 13.28
CA ALA A 378 -5.29 3.58 14.70
C ALA A 378 -6.07 2.29 14.92
N LEU A 379 -5.88 1.68 16.09
CA LEU A 379 -6.58 0.45 16.45
C LEU A 379 -8.10 0.65 16.62
N ASP A 380 -8.56 1.91 16.65
CA ASP A 380 -9.97 2.30 16.71
C ASP A 380 -10.62 2.51 15.32
N GLY A 381 -9.84 2.52 14.24
CA GLY A 381 -10.32 2.70 12.86
C GLY A 381 -10.81 4.12 12.54
N LYS A 382 -10.54 5.12 13.38
CA LYS A 382 -11.05 6.50 13.21
C LYS A 382 -9.96 7.55 13.07
N HIS A 383 -8.70 7.15 13.26
CA HIS A 383 -7.54 8.04 13.12
C HIS A 383 -6.49 7.40 12.21
N PHE A 384 -5.86 8.20 11.39
CA PHE A 384 -4.93 7.78 10.34
C PHE A 384 -3.64 8.61 10.36
N PHE A 385 -2.54 7.97 9.94
CA PHE A 385 -1.33 8.66 9.53
C PHE A 385 -1.29 8.81 8.02
N TYR A 386 -0.89 9.99 7.58
CA TYR A 386 -0.39 10.20 6.22
C TYR A 386 1.08 9.77 6.17
N VAL A 387 1.90 10.37 7.04
CA VAL A 387 3.35 10.16 7.21
C VAL A 387 3.60 9.16 8.33
N ASN A 388 4.50 8.19 8.12
CA ASN A 388 4.78 7.12 9.08
C ASN A 388 6.25 7.15 9.58
N PRO A 389 6.55 7.92 10.63
CA PRO A 389 7.92 8.10 11.12
C PRO A 389 8.51 6.85 11.79
N LEU A 390 9.85 6.78 11.82
CA LEU A 390 10.61 5.75 12.55
C LEU A 390 11.26 6.30 13.83
N GLU A 391 11.28 7.62 13.98
CA GLU A 391 11.70 8.36 15.16
C GLU A 391 10.82 9.61 15.34
N VAL A 392 10.31 9.83 16.55
CA VAL A 392 9.42 10.95 16.90
C VAL A 392 9.87 11.53 18.23
N HIS A 393 10.09 12.85 18.25
CA HIS A 393 10.34 13.63 19.45
C HIS A 393 9.37 14.83 19.50
N PRO A 394 8.20 14.69 20.15
CA PRO A 394 7.10 15.66 20.04
C PRO A 394 7.51 17.09 20.38
N LYS A 395 8.37 17.27 21.39
CA LYS A 395 8.88 18.58 21.82
C LYS A 395 9.59 19.33 20.67
N THR A 396 10.29 18.65 19.77
CA THR A 396 10.97 19.30 18.64
C THR A 396 10.02 19.61 17.50
N LEU A 397 9.00 18.76 17.26
CA LEU A 397 8.04 18.92 16.15
C LEU A 397 7.35 20.29 16.21
N ALA A 398 7.02 20.78 17.41
CA ALA A 398 6.32 22.05 17.59
C ALA A 398 7.15 23.31 17.23
N PHE A 399 8.48 23.20 17.14
CA PHE A 399 9.36 24.37 16.99
C PHE A 399 10.32 24.29 15.79
N ASN A 400 10.31 23.18 15.03
CA ASN A 400 11.19 23.01 13.88
C ASN A 400 10.42 22.58 12.63
N HIS A 401 10.32 23.51 11.69
CA HIS A 401 9.51 23.40 10.47
C HIS A 401 9.97 22.31 9.50
N ILE A 402 11.16 21.74 9.66
CA ILE A 402 11.57 20.57 8.86
C ILE A 402 10.70 19.34 9.17
N TYR A 403 9.95 19.35 10.28
CA TYR A 403 9.09 18.26 10.70
C TYR A 403 7.59 18.58 10.61
N ASP A 404 7.18 19.67 9.94
CA ASP A 404 5.77 20.07 9.87
C ASP A 404 4.85 18.96 9.31
N HIS A 405 5.41 18.06 8.49
CA HIS A 405 4.72 16.89 7.93
C HIS A 405 4.57 15.72 8.90
N VAL A 406 5.39 15.64 9.95
CA VAL A 406 5.36 14.55 10.93
C VAL A 406 4.39 14.90 12.06
N LYS A 407 3.36 14.07 12.25
CA LYS A 407 2.43 14.21 13.37
C LYS A 407 2.75 13.16 14.44
N PRO A 408 2.77 13.53 15.74
CA PRO A 408 3.10 12.58 16.80
C PRO A 408 1.91 11.66 17.15
N VAL A 409 0.71 12.00 16.67
CA VAL A 409 -0.52 11.23 16.84
C VAL A 409 -1.28 11.15 15.52
N ARG A 410 -2.06 10.08 15.34
CA ARG A 410 -2.92 9.91 14.17
C ARG A 410 -4.05 10.95 14.16
N GLN A 411 -4.42 11.40 12.97
CA GLN A 411 -5.43 12.43 12.73
C GLN A 411 -6.72 11.82 12.19
N ARG A 412 -7.87 12.47 12.39
CA ARG A 412 -9.18 11.93 11.99
C ARG A 412 -9.40 11.87 10.47
N TRP A 413 -9.57 13.04 9.87
CA TRP A 413 -9.68 13.25 8.43
C TRP A 413 -8.91 14.54 8.11
N PHE A 414 -8.42 14.68 6.89
CA PHE A 414 -7.59 15.81 6.47
C PHE A 414 -7.87 16.15 5.01
N GLY A 415 -7.66 17.41 4.61
CA GLY A 415 -8.07 17.92 3.29
C GLY A 415 -7.51 17.17 2.07
N CYS A 416 -6.38 16.47 2.18
CA CYS A 416 -5.89 15.52 1.18
C CYS A 416 -6.13 14.08 1.66
N ALA A 417 -7.37 13.59 1.60
CA ALA A 417 -7.78 12.33 2.23
C ALA A 417 -7.45 11.06 1.43
N CYS A 418 -6.29 11.01 0.76
CA CYS A 418 -5.93 9.84 -0.05
C CYS A 418 -5.75 8.57 0.79
N CYS A 419 -5.20 8.67 2.01
CA CYS A 419 -4.78 7.52 2.82
C CYS A 419 -5.94 6.70 3.42
N PRO A 420 -6.96 7.28 4.08
CA PRO A 420 -8.00 6.48 4.74
C PRO A 420 -8.77 5.54 3.79
N PRO A 421 -9.31 5.97 2.63
CA PRO A 421 -10.04 5.07 1.75
C PRO A 421 -9.09 4.09 1.05
N ASN A 422 -7.82 4.46 0.86
CA ASN A 422 -6.80 3.54 0.31
C ASN A 422 -6.50 2.38 1.28
N ILE A 423 -6.38 2.67 2.59
CA ILE A 423 -6.24 1.63 3.64
C ILE A 423 -7.48 0.73 3.66
N ALA A 424 -8.68 1.33 3.57
CA ALA A 424 -9.94 0.59 3.60
C ALA A 424 -10.03 -0.42 2.44
N ARG A 425 -9.73 -0.02 1.20
CA ARG A 425 -9.80 -0.92 0.04
C ARG A 425 -8.78 -2.06 0.08
N VAL A 426 -7.57 -1.82 0.60
CA VAL A 426 -6.54 -2.88 0.69
C VAL A 426 -6.88 -3.89 1.77
N LEU A 427 -7.30 -3.44 2.96
CA LEU A 427 -7.66 -4.35 4.03
C LEU A 427 -8.91 -5.17 3.68
N THR A 428 -9.88 -4.57 2.98
CA THR A 428 -11.07 -5.31 2.52
C THR A 428 -10.76 -6.29 1.40
N SER A 429 -9.78 -6.00 0.55
CA SER A 429 -9.33 -6.88 -0.55
C SER A 429 -8.14 -7.79 -0.19
N LEU A 430 -7.79 -7.91 1.09
CA LEU A 430 -6.59 -8.63 1.56
C LEU A 430 -6.45 -10.06 0.96
N GLY A 431 -7.56 -10.75 0.70
CA GLY A 431 -7.57 -12.07 0.08
C GLY A 431 -6.83 -12.14 -1.27
N HIS A 432 -6.84 -11.06 -2.05
CA HIS A 432 -6.13 -10.94 -3.31
C HIS A 432 -4.60 -10.97 -3.17
N TYR A 433 -4.07 -10.75 -1.97
CA TYR A 433 -2.64 -10.73 -1.66
C TYR A 433 -2.18 -12.03 -0.97
N ILE A 434 -3.11 -12.89 -0.54
CA ILE A 434 -2.77 -14.17 0.11
C ILE A 434 -2.27 -15.18 -0.92
N TYR A 435 -2.91 -15.26 -2.08
CA TYR A 435 -2.64 -16.27 -3.09
C TYR A 435 -2.45 -15.69 -4.50
N THR A 436 -1.64 -16.38 -5.30
CA THR A 436 -1.66 -16.25 -6.77
C THR A 436 -1.95 -17.63 -7.37
N PRO A 437 -3.16 -17.86 -7.92
CA PRO A 437 -3.47 -19.12 -8.61
C PRO A 437 -2.91 -19.11 -10.02
N GLN A 438 -2.05 -20.06 -10.37
CA GLN A 438 -1.55 -20.31 -11.73
C GLN A 438 -1.97 -21.71 -12.22
N PRO A 439 -2.04 -21.95 -13.55
CA PRO A 439 -2.39 -23.28 -14.08
C PRO A 439 -1.54 -24.42 -13.51
N GLU A 440 -0.25 -24.18 -13.26
CA GLU A 440 0.73 -25.15 -12.78
C GLU A 440 0.85 -25.23 -11.24
N ALA A 441 0.51 -24.15 -10.53
CA ALA A 441 0.70 -24.05 -9.09
C ALA A 441 -0.19 -22.99 -8.45
N LEU A 442 -0.60 -23.27 -7.22
CA LEU A 442 -1.16 -22.29 -6.30
C LEU A 442 -0.05 -21.76 -5.40
N TYR A 443 0.30 -20.48 -5.54
CA TYR A 443 1.27 -19.83 -4.67
C TYR A 443 0.58 -19.28 -3.42
N VAL A 444 1.13 -19.62 -2.25
CA VAL A 444 0.71 -19.10 -0.94
C VAL A 444 1.74 -18.08 -0.49
N HIS A 445 1.38 -16.81 -0.53
CA HIS A 445 2.26 -15.69 -0.21
C HIS A 445 2.16 -15.29 1.26
N LEU A 446 0.95 -15.10 1.78
CA LEU A 446 0.74 -14.65 3.16
C LEU A 446 0.14 -15.78 4.00
N TYR A 447 0.64 -15.92 5.22
CA TYR A 447 0.14 -16.91 6.17
C TYR A 447 -0.94 -16.30 7.06
N VAL A 448 -2.13 -16.14 6.48
CA VAL A 448 -3.29 -15.54 7.14
C VAL A 448 -4.35 -16.62 7.32
N GLY A 449 -4.94 -16.73 8.51
CA GLY A 449 -6.04 -17.68 8.72
C GLY A 449 -7.19 -17.44 7.74
N ASN A 450 -7.52 -18.43 6.91
CA ASN A 450 -8.59 -18.31 5.91
C ASN A 450 -9.13 -19.68 5.46
N GLU A 451 -10.30 -19.66 4.85
CA GLU A 451 -10.87 -20.78 4.10
C GLU A 451 -11.06 -20.32 2.66
N MET A 452 -10.63 -21.12 1.70
CA MET A 452 -10.80 -20.78 0.29
C MET A 452 -11.03 -21.99 -0.63
N ASP A 453 -11.63 -21.71 -1.78
CA ASP A 453 -11.77 -22.63 -2.91
C ASP A 453 -11.20 -22.02 -4.19
N VAL A 454 -10.18 -22.66 -4.78
CA VAL A 454 -9.56 -22.23 -6.04
C VAL A 454 -9.84 -23.25 -7.16
N PRO A 455 -10.27 -22.79 -8.36
CA PRO A 455 -10.48 -23.68 -9.49
C PRO A 455 -9.15 -24.26 -10.00
N VAL A 456 -9.11 -25.59 -10.21
CA VAL A 456 -8.00 -26.32 -10.81
C VAL A 456 -8.56 -27.23 -11.90
N GLY A 457 -8.47 -26.78 -13.16
CA GLY A 457 -9.14 -27.43 -14.29
C GLY A 457 -10.66 -27.50 -14.05
N ASN A 458 -11.22 -28.70 -14.06
CA ASN A 458 -12.66 -28.93 -13.80
C ASN A 458 -12.97 -29.27 -12.33
N LYS A 459 -11.99 -29.13 -11.42
CA LYS A 459 -12.12 -29.42 -9.98
C LYS A 459 -11.87 -28.14 -9.15
N SER A 460 -12.13 -28.22 -7.85
CA SER A 460 -11.80 -27.17 -6.87
C SER A 460 -10.78 -27.70 -5.88
N LEU A 461 -9.68 -26.96 -5.68
CA LEU A 461 -8.75 -27.18 -4.58
C LEU A 461 -9.20 -26.29 -3.41
N GLY A 462 -9.87 -26.90 -2.44
CA GLY A 462 -10.25 -26.27 -1.19
C GLY A 462 -9.12 -26.35 -0.16
N LEU A 463 -8.78 -25.21 0.46
CA LEU A 463 -7.79 -25.09 1.52
C LEU A 463 -8.36 -24.34 2.74
N LYS A 464 -7.91 -24.75 3.92
CA LYS A 464 -8.10 -24.02 5.18
C LYS A 464 -6.75 -23.77 5.83
N ILE A 465 -6.36 -22.50 5.92
CA ILE A 465 -5.19 -22.04 6.67
C ILE A 465 -5.63 -21.64 8.07
N SER A 466 -4.90 -22.12 9.08
CA SER A 466 -5.12 -21.78 10.49
C SER A 466 -3.78 -21.63 11.21
N GLY A 467 -3.82 -20.98 12.38
CA GLY A 467 -2.64 -20.55 13.12
C GLY A 467 -2.91 -19.19 13.75
N ASP A 468 -1.90 -18.65 14.42
CA ASP A 468 -1.95 -17.33 15.06
C ASP A 468 -0.78 -16.46 14.59
N TYR A 469 -0.52 -16.49 13.29
CA TYR A 469 0.46 -15.63 12.63
C TYR A 469 -0.05 -14.18 12.66
N PRO A 470 0.77 -13.15 12.97
CA PRO A 470 2.24 -13.16 13.10
C PRO A 470 2.77 -13.39 14.53
N TRP A 471 1.94 -13.86 15.46
CA TRP A 471 2.29 -14.02 16.87
C TRP A 471 2.94 -15.36 17.17
N HIS A 472 2.50 -16.42 16.49
CA HIS A 472 2.99 -17.78 16.67
C HIS A 472 3.64 -18.35 15.40
N GLU A 473 4.53 -19.31 15.61
CA GLU A 473 5.38 -19.92 14.58
C GLU A 473 4.66 -20.99 13.74
N GLN A 474 3.51 -21.48 14.23
CA GLN A 474 2.79 -22.59 13.63
C GLN A 474 1.72 -22.12 12.66
N VAL A 475 1.75 -22.69 11.45
CA VAL A 475 0.73 -22.52 10.41
C VAL A 475 0.29 -23.90 9.95
N GLU A 476 -1.00 -24.16 9.98
CA GLU A 476 -1.59 -25.40 9.49
C GLU A 476 -2.42 -25.14 8.24
N ILE A 477 -2.17 -25.88 7.18
CA ILE A 477 -2.92 -25.84 5.92
C ILE A 477 -3.59 -27.20 5.73
N ALA A 478 -4.90 -27.26 5.92
CA ALA A 478 -5.70 -28.45 5.72
C ALA A 478 -6.34 -28.42 4.32
N VAL A 479 -6.32 -29.54 3.62
CA VAL A 479 -7.04 -29.71 2.36
C VAL A 479 -8.49 -30.07 2.65
N THR A 480 -9.41 -29.28 2.12
CA THR A 480 -10.86 -29.43 2.28
C THR A 480 -11.56 -29.83 0.97
N SER A 481 -10.78 -30.25 -0.03
CA SER A 481 -11.28 -30.60 -1.37
C SER A 481 -12.17 -31.85 -1.33
N PRO A 482 -13.45 -31.78 -1.76
CA PRO A 482 -14.36 -32.93 -1.74
C PRO A 482 -13.95 -34.08 -2.67
N GLN A 483 -13.17 -33.76 -3.71
CA GLN A 483 -12.63 -34.74 -4.65
C GLN A 483 -11.11 -34.58 -4.73
N PRO A 484 -10.34 -35.68 -4.93
CA PRO A 484 -8.90 -35.57 -5.08
C PRO A 484 -8.49 -34.70 -6.29
N VAL A 485 -7.56 -33.78 -6.08
CA VAL A 485 -7.06 -32.82 -7.08
C VAL A 485 -5.55 -32.96 -7.22
N GLN A 486 -5.05 -33.23 -8.43
CA GLN A 486 -3.62 -33.19 -8.71
C GLN A 486 -3.21 -31.73 -8.99
N HIS A 487 -2.35 -31.18 -8.13
CA HIS A 487 -1.87 -29.80 -8.28
C HIS A 487 -0.59 -29.56 -7.48
N THR A 488 0.06 -28.42 -7.73
CA THR A 488 1.21 -27.96 -6.94
C THR A 488 0.75 -26.90 -5.96
N ILE A 489 1.12 -27.05 -4.68
CA ILE A 489 1.04 -25.96 -3.70
C ILE A 489 2.46 -25.43 -3.51
N ALA A 490 2.67 -24.14 -3.74
CA ALA A 490 3.95 -23.46 -3.60
C ALA A 490 3.92 -22.56 -2.36
N LEU A 491 4.64 -22.95 -1.31
CA LEU A 491 4.64 -22.26 -0.01
C LEU A 491 5.83 -21.31 0.10
N ARG A 492 5.61 -20.02 0.38
CA ARG A 492 6.70 -19.06 0.58
C ARG A 492 7.54 -19.40 1.80
N MET A 493 8.85 -19.53 1.68
CA MET A 493 9.77 -19.53 2.81
C MET A 493 10.20 -18.09 3.09
N PRO A 494 9.75 -17.44 4.18
CA PRO A 494 10.05 -16.03 4.41
C PRO A 494 11.54 -15.78 4.61
N ASP A 495 12.07 -14.68 4.08
CA ASP A 495 13.50 -14.31 4.17
C ASP A 495 14.01 -14.21 5.62
N TRP A 496 13.17 -13.75 6.54
CA TRP A 496 13.47 -13.62 7.95
C TRP A 496 13.52 -14.97 8.69
N CYS A 497 13.03 -16.06 8.08
CA CYS A 497 12.98 -17.39 8.67
C CYS A 497 14.15 -18.25 8.19
N SER A 498 15.12 -18.51 9.07
CA SER A 498 16.35 -19.23 8.69
C SER A 498 16.21 -20.75 8.64
N GLN A 499 15.21 -21.31 9.33
CA GLN A 499 15.02 -22.76 9.46
C GLN A 499 13.52 -23.11 9.39
N PRO A 500 12.84 -22.82 8.28
CA PRO A 500 11.47 -23.26 8.11
C PRO A 500 11.39 -24.79 8.09
N SER A 501 10.36 -25.35 8.70
CA SER A 501 10.08 -26.78 8.68
C SER A 501 8.68 -27.02 8.14
N VAL A 502 8.53 -28.01 7.25
CA VAL A 502 7.25 -28.37 6.66
C VAL A 502 7.04 -29.87 6.82
N MET A 503 5.93 -30.24 7.43
CA MET A 503 5.48 -31.62 7.59
C MET A 503 4.22 -31.85 6.78
N LEU A 504 4.13 -32.99 6.12
CA LEU A 504 2.97 -33.44 5.37
C LEU A 504 2.44 -34.71 6.02
N ASN A 505 1.22 -34.67 6.56
CA ASN A 505 0.59 -35.82 7.22
C ASN A 505 1.46 -36.47 8.32
N GLY A 506 2.27 -35.67 9.02
CA GLY A 506 3.16 -36.13 10.09
C GLY A 506 4.57 -36.54 9.66
N GLU A 507 4.87 -36.53 8.36
CA GLU A 507 6.20 -36.84 7.82
C GLU A 507 6.88 -35.58 7.28
N THR A 508 8.21 -35.55 7.24
CA THR A 508 8.94 -34.43 6.64
C THR A 508 8.56 -34.27 5.17
N CYS A 509 8.07 -33.09 4.79
CA CYS A 509 7.62 -32.84 3.44
C CYS A 509 8.81 -32.78 2.47
N GLN A 510 8.75 -33.57 1.40
CA GLN A 510 9.65 -33.43 0.25
C GLN A 510 9.06 -32.42 -0.73
N GLY A 511 9.89 -31.55 -1.29
CA GLY A 511 9.47 -30.55 -2.27
C GLY A 511 10.68 -29.89 -2.93
N GLU A 512 10.43 -29.16 -4.01
CA GLU A 512 11.47 -28.46 -4.74
C GLU A 512 11.48 -26.97 -4.37
N MET A 513 12.62 -26.46 -3.91
CA MET A 513 12.79 -25.04 -3.66
C MET A 513 13.04 -24.29 -4.97
N ARG A 514 12.18 -23.33 -5.30
CA ARG A 514 12.35 -22.41 -6.44
C ARG A 514 12.06 -20.99 -6.00
N LYS A 515 13.05 -20.09 -6.13
CA LYS A 515 12.93 -18.65 -5.80
C LYS A 515 12.20 -18.37 -4.48
N GLY A 516 12.60 -19.11 -3.43
CA GLY A 516 12.04 -18.97 -2.09
C GLY A 516 10.66 -19.61 -1.87
N TYR A 517 10.13 -20.38 -2.80
CA TYR A 517 8.92 -21.19 -2.61
C TYR A 517 9.24 -22.69 -2.59
N LEU A 518 8.70 -23.40 -1.60
CA LEU A 518 8.69 -24.86 -1.55
C LEU A 518 7.53 -25.39 -2.39
N HIS A 519 7.83 -26.00 -3.52
CA HIS A 519 6.84 -26.57 -4.43
C HIS A 519 6.54 -28.02 -4.06
N ILE A 520 5.28 -28.30 -3.76
CA ILE A 520 4.79 -29.62 -3.37
C ILE A 520 3.75 -30.07 -4.39
N THR A 521 4.15 -30.95 -5.31
CA THR A 521 3.26 -31.50 -6.34
C THR A 521 2.74 -32.87 -5.91
N ARG A 522 1.42 -32.99 -5.79
CA ARG A 522 0.76 -34.26 -5.44
C ARG A 522 -0.70 -34.29 -5.85
N THR A 523 -1.33 -35.45 -5.62
CA THR A 523 -2.79 -35.53 -5.54
C THR A 523 -3.20 -35.20 -4.11
N TRP A 524 -3.88 -34.07 -3.94
CA TRP A 524 -4.41 -33.56 -2.69
C TRP A 524 -5.82 -34.10 -2.48
N GLN A 525 -6.11 -34.58 -1.29
CA GLN A 525 -7.43 -35.12 -0.91
C GLN A 525 -7.83 -34.60 0.47
N GLU A 526 -9.13 -34.65 0.77
CA GLU A 526 -9.63 -34.32 2.10
C GLU A 526 -8.88 -35.10 3.20
N GLY A 527 -8.49 -34.38 4.25
CA GLY A 527 -7.71 -34.92 5.36
C GLY A 527 -6.21 -34.76 5.23
N ASP A 528 -5.69 -34.39 4.05
CA ASP A 528 -4.29 -33.98 3.92
C ASP A 528 -4.01 -32.71 4.73
N ARG A 529 -2.89 -32.69 5.44
CA ARG A 529 -2.45 -31.57 6.27
C ARG A 529 -0.99 -31.24 6.03
N ILE A 530 -0.73 -29.97 5.75
CA ILE A 530 0.61 -29.38 5.77
C ILE A 530 0.74 -28.62 7.10
N ALA A 531 1.66 -29.04 7.95
CA ALA A 531 2.04 -28.30 9.15
C ALA A 531 3.37 -27.59 8.91
N MET A 532 3.37 -26.27 9.01
CA MET A 532 4.56 -25.44 8.85
C MET A 532 4.96 -24.84 10.18
N THR A 533 6.22 -25.01 10.56
CA THR A 533 6.86 -24.25 11.62
C THR A 533 7.76 -23.20 10.98
N LEU A 534 7.49 -21.93 11.28
CA LEU A 534 8.32 -20.79 10.89
C LEU A 534 8.93 -20.18 12.15
N PRO A 535 10.11 -20.65 12.61
CA PRO A 535 10.71 -20.14 13.84
C PRO A 535 10.85 -18.61 13.84
N MET A 536 10.31 -17.96 14.89
CA MET A 536 10.26 -16.51 15.07
C MET A 536 11.09 -16.09 16.30
N PRO A 537 12.42 -16.30 16.29
CA PRO A 537 13.27 -15.72 17.33
C PRO A 537 13.21 -14.20 17.24
N VAL A 538 13.43 -13.53 18.37
CA VAL A 538 13.69 -12.09 18.35
C VAL A 538 15.05 -11.86 17.68
N ARG A 539 15.04 -11.08 16.60
CA ARG A 539 16.23 -10.74 15.82
C ARG A 539 16.65 -9.30 16.08
N ARG A 540 17.95 -9.10 16.18
CA ARG A 540 18.60 -7.81 16.01
C ARG A 540 18.82 -7.58 14.52
N VAL A 541 18.32 -6.47 14.00
CA VAL A 541 18.48 -6.07 12.59
C VAL A 541 19.41 -4.88 12.51
N TYR A 542 20.39 -4.96 11.61
CA TYR A 542 21.40 -3.93 11.38
C TYR A 542 21.22 -3.35 9.98
N GLY A 543 21.42 -2.04 9.85
CA GLY A 543 21.43 -1.39 8.55
C GLY A 543 22.66 -1.76 7.73
N ASN A 544 22.53 -1.67 6.39
CA ASN A 544 23.68 -1.65 5.50
C ASN A 544 24.64 -0.50 5.94
N PRO A 545 25.98 -0.68 5.91
CA PRO A 545 26.93 0.38 6.31
C PRO A 545 26.80 1.71 5.55
N LEU A 546 26.16 1.73 4.38
CA LEU A 546 25.87 2.94 3.62
C LEU A 546 24.68 3.74 4.19
N LEU A 547 23.84 3.13 5.04
CA LEU A 547 22.73 3.79 5.74
C LEU A 547 23.26 4.63 6.91
N ARG A 548 23.73 5.84 6.61
CA ARG A 548 24.35 6.75 7.59
C ARG A 548 23.50 7.00 8.84
N HIS A 549 22.18 7.08 8.69
CA HIS A 549 21.23 7.45 9.76
C HIS A 549 21.05 6.37 10.83
N VAL A 550 21.51 5.14 10.54
CA VAL A 550 21.39 3.99 11.45
C VAL A 550 22.75 3.43 11.87
N ALA A 551 23.83 4.14 11.58
CA ALA A 551 25.17 3.79 12.03
C ALA A 551 25.21 3.70 13.57
N GLY A 552 25.74 2.59 14.09
CA GLY A 552 25.77 2.33 15.54
C GLY A 552 24.39 2.07 16.16
N LYS A 553 23.35 1.84 15.36
CA LYS A 553 22.00 1.53 15.84
C LYS A 553 21.59 0.10 15.49
N VAL A 554 20.61 -0.41 16.22
CA VAL A 554 20.02 -1.73 16.04
C VAL A 554 18.50 -1.62 16.14
N ALA A 555 17.79 -2.33 15.27
CA ALA A 555 16.33 -2.50 15.35
C ALA A 555 16.00 -3.91 15.87
N VAL A 556 14.80 -4.06 16.44
CA VAL A 556 14.29 -5.35 16.93
C VAL A 556 13.17 -5.80 15.99
N GLN A 557 13.25 -7.06 15.52
CA GLN A 557 12.23 -7.67 14.66
C GLN A 557 11.89 -9.07 15.19
N ARG A 558 10.62 -9.47 15.12
CA ARG A 558 10.20 -10.85 15.36
C ARG A 558 9.18 -11.26 14.30
N GLY A 559 9.49 -12.34 13.56
CA GLY A 559 8.71 -12.69 12.38
C GLY A 559 8.65 -11.51 11.40
N PRO A 560 7.48 -11.16 10.86
CA PRO A 560 7.31 -10.01 9.96
C PRO A 560 7.19 -8.65 10.68
N LEU A 561 7.13 -8.65 12.02
CA LEU A 561 6.87 -7.45 12.81
C LEU A 561 8.16 -6.74 13.22
N VAL A 562 8.29 -5.48 12.82
CA VAL A 562 9.26 -4.54 13.38
C VAL A 562 8.73 -4.00 14.70
N TYR A 563 9.61 -3.83 15.68
CA TYR A 563 9.27 -3.33 17.00
C TYR A 563 9.87 -1.95 17.27
N CYS A 564 9.23 -1.17 18.14
CA CYS A 564 9.68 0.15 18.56
C CYS A 564 9.59 0.33 20.08
N LEU A 565 10.32 1.32 20.59
CA LEU A 565 10.16 1.86 21.94
C LEU A 565 9.17 3.02 21.89
N GLU A 566 8.25 3.10 22.87
CA GLU A 566 7.44 4.29 23.14
C GLU A 566 7.78 4.86 24.53
N GLU A 567 7.66 6.18 24.67
CA GLU A 567 7.79 6.90 25.95
C GLU A 567 6.89 6.31 27.04
N ALA A 568 5.68 5.88 26.68
CA ALA A 568 4.71 5.31 27.62
C ALA A 568 5.22 4.07 28.38
N ASP A 569 6.15 3.28 27.81
CA ASP A 569 6.73 2.11 28.48
C ASP A 569 8.16 2.34 28.99
N ASN A 570 8.86 3.31 28.41
CA ASN A 570 10.30 3.47 28.61
C ASN A 570 10.67 4.83 29.23
N GLY A 571 9.72 5.72 29.48
CA GLY A 571 9.97 7.11 29.86
C GLY A 571 10.51 7.95 28.70
N ALA A 572 10.64 9.26 28.95
CA ALA A 572 11.14 10.23 27.97
C ALA A 572 12.62 10.02 27.65
N GLU A 573 13.12 10.78 26.67
CA GLU A 573 14.50 10.79 26.19
C GLU A 573 14.93 9.43 25.63
N LEU A 574 14.12 8.85 24.74
CA LEU A 574 14.39 7.54 24.15
C LEU A 574 15.74 7.52 23.42
N HIS A 575 16.24 8.68 22.95
CA HIS A 575 17.56 8.85 22.35
C HIS A 575 18.72 8.41 23.28
N ASN A 576 18.53 8.40 24.60
CA ASN A 576 19.51 7.98 25.61
C ASN A 576 19.48 6.48 25.94
N LEU A 577 18.61 5.70 25.28
CA LEU A 577 18.49 4.26 25.50
C LEU A 577 19.43 3.45 24.60
N TRP A 578 20.05 2.44 25.20
CA TRP A 578 21.01 1.55 24.56
C TRP A 578 20.62 0.08 24.77
N LEU A 579 20.83 -0.73 23.74
CA LEU A 579 20.61 -2.17 23.76
C LEU A 579 21.96 -2.90 23.63
N PRO A 580 22.52 -3.44 24.73
CA PRO A 580 23.72 -4.26 24.70
C PRO A 580 23.62 -5.50 23.79
N LYS A 581 24.75 -5.97 23.24
CA LYS A 581 24.79 -7.14 22.34
C LYS A 581 24.35 -8.43 23.04
N ASP A 582 24.67 -8.55 24.32
CA ASP A 582 24.44 -9.72 25.16
C ASP A 582 23.07 -9.72 25.84
N SER A 583 22.27 -8.65 25.68
CA SER A 583 20.91 -8.63 26.23
C SER A 583 20.08 -9.80 25.71
N THR A 584 19.41 -10.47 26.63
CA THR A 584 18.45 -11.52 26.32
C THR A 584 17.07 -10.91 26.12
N PHE A 585 16.30 -11.49 25.19
CA PHE A 585 14.94 -11.07 24.92
C PHE A 585 13.94 -12.00 25.57
N ASN A 586 12.93 -11.42 26.22
CA ASN A 586 11.80 -12.13 26.79
C ASN A 586 10.53 -11.68 26.08
N LEU A 587 9.69 -12.64 25.70
CA LEU A 587 8.38 -12.34 25.15
C LEU A 587 7.41 -12.11 26.31
N ILE A 588 6.60 -11.06 26.21
CA ILE A 588 5.54 -10.78 27.16
C ILE A 588 4.21 -10.63 26.41
N GLU A 589 3.13 -11.12 27.02
CA GLU A 589 1.79 -10.92 26.49
C GLU A 589 1.34 -9.48 26.75
N GLY A 590 0.87 -8.80 25.71
CA GLY A 590 0.33 -7.46 25.82
C GLY A 590 -0.98 -7.43 26.61
N LYS A 591 -1.25 -6.28 27.26
CA LYS A 591 -2.47 -6.05 28.05
C LYS A 591 -3.24 -4.84 27.52
N GLY A 592 -4.51 -4.74 27.86
CA GLY A 592 -5.36 -3.62 27.44
C GLY A 592 -5.43 -3.51 25.92
N ILE A 593 -5.02 -2.37 25.36
CA ILE A 593 -5.02 -2.15 23.89
C ILE A 593 -4.07 -3.09 23.13
N PHE A 594 -3.12 -3.72 23.84
CA PHE A 594 -2.19 -4.70 23.28
C PHE A 594 -2.59 -6.15 23.59
N ALA A 595 -3.80 -6.39 24.10
CA ALA A 595 -4.29 -7.76 24.28
C ALA A 595 -4.13 -8.57 22.98
N HIS A 596 -3.71 -9.83 23.14
CA HIS A 596 -3.40 -10.77 22.05
C HIS A 596 -2.23 -10.38 21.14
N LYS A 597 -1.41 -9.40 21.55
CA LYS A 597 -0.15 -9.05 20.88
C LYS A 597 1.04 -9.50 21.72
N VAL A 598 2.15 -9.78 21.05
CA VAL A 598 3.43 -10.13 21.70
C VAL A 598 4.28 -8.87 21.80
N LEU A 599 4.65 -8.45 23.01
CA LEU A 599 5.66 -7.43 23.25
C LEU A 599 7.00 -8.09 23.59
N ILE A 600 8.10 -7.33 23.52
CA ILE A 600 9.45 -7.83 23.77
C ILE A 600 10.08 -7.01 24.90
N GLN A 601 10.71 -7.68 25.87
CA GLN A 601 11.50 -7.04 26.90
C GLN A 601 12.97 -7.47 26.83
N ALA A 602 13.87 -6.51 27.06
CA ALA A 602 15.30 -6.76 27.19
C ALA A 602 15.88 -5.92 28.33
N ASP A 603 16.97 -6.40 28.91
CA ASP A 603 17.80 -5.56 29.77
C ASP A 603 18.64 -4.64 28.89
N GLY A 604 18.54 -3.34 29.13
CA GLY A 604 19.28 -2.31 28.41
C GLY A 604 19.90 -1.30 29.37
N LEU A 605 20.38 -0.21 28.81
CA LEU A 605 21.02 0.87 29.55
C LEU A 605 20.34 2.20 29.23
N CYS A 606 20.24 3.06 30.24
CA CYS A 606 19.91 4.47 30.09
C CYS A 606 21.17 5.29 30.35
N MET A 607 21.57 6.11 29.39
CA MET A 607 22.63 7.10 29.59
C MET A 607 22.07 8.29 30.35
N ALA A 608 22.02 8.19 31.68
CA ALA A 608 21.39 9.18 32.54
C ALA A 608 22.39 10.24 33.03
N SER A 609 21.91 11.46 33.21
CA SER A 609 22.65 12.55 33.85
C SER A 609 21.87 13.13 35.02
N LYS A 610 22.51 13.26 36.18
CA LYS A 610 21.92 13.93 37.34
C LYS A 610 21.94 15.44 37.09
N GLN A 611 20.75 16.07 37.16
CA GLN A 611 20.57 17.50 36.97
C GLN A 611 21.03 18.00 35.59
N ALA A 612 20.67 17.28 34.52
CA ALA A 612 21.06 17.62 33.13
C ALA A 612 20.82 19.09 32.77
N GLU A 613 19.70 19.69 33.20
CA GLU A 613 19.38 21.11 32.96
C GLU A 613 20.36 22.11 33.61
N GLN A 614 21.13 21.68 34.61
CA GLN A 614 22.12 22.50 35.31
C GLN A 614 23.54 22.26 34.80
N GLN A 615 23.74 21.29 33.91
CA GLN A 615 25.04 20.96 33.35
C GLN A 615 25.41 21.88 32.19
N ALA A 616 26.71 21.92 31.87
CA ALA A 616 27.19 22.65 30.72
C ALA A 616 26.73 21.96 29.42
N LEU A 617 26.53 22.73 28.37
CA LEU A 617 26.12 22.18 27.07
C LEU A 617 27.17 21.23 26.46
N TYR A 618 28.46 21.46 26.74
CA TYR A 618 29.56 20.65 26.24
C TYR A 618 30.55 20.30 27.36
N HIS A 619 31.03 19.05 27.35
CA HIS A 619 32.02 18.52 28.28
C HIS A 619 33.24 18.01 27.51
N TYR A 620 34.46 18.31 27.99
CA TYR A 620 35.70 17.84 27.39
C TYR A 620 36.19 16.57 28.09
N ASP A 621 36.67 15.59 27.30
CA ASP A 621 37.35 14.35 27.72
C ASP A 621 36.57 13.38 28.64
N LYS A 622 35.44 13.81 29.21
CA LYS A 622 34.62 13.02 30.13
C LYS A 622 33.16 13.17 29.78
N SER A 623 32.49 12.03 29.62
CA SER A 623 31.05 11.99 29.44
C SER A 623 30.33 12.41 30.74
N PRO A 624 29.33 13.30 30.67
CA PRO A 624 28.55 13.69 31.84
C PRO A 624 27.47 12.66 32.22
N VAL A 625 27.23 11.67 31.36
CA VAL A 625 26.25 10.61 31.58
C VAL A 625 26.89 9.38 32.19
N THR A 626 26.13 8.69 33.03
CA THR A 626 26.45 7.37 33.57
C THR A 626 25.43 6.35 33.05
N ALA A 627 25.92 5.17 32.65
CA ALA A 627 25.04 4.08 32.26
C ALA A 627 24.31 3.51 33.49
N GLU A 628 22.99 3.56 33.46
CA GLU A 628 22.12 2.97 34.48
C GLU A 628 21.33 1.80 33.87
N PRO A 629 21.24 0.64 34.55
CA PRO A 629 20.43 -0.48 34.09
C PRO A 629 18.96 -0.07 33.91
N LYS A 630 18.36 -0.46 32.78
CA LYS A 630 16.96 -0.17 32.47
C LYS A 630 16.31 -1.34 31.76
N LYS A 631 15.10 -1.70 32.17
CA LYS A 631 14.29 -2.66 31.40
C LYS A 631 13.69 -1.92 30.21
N LEU A 632 14.02 -2.35 29.00
CA LEU A 632 13.44 -1.84 27.76
C LEU A 632 12.24 -2.68 27.37
N THR A 633 11.13 -2.03 27.04
CA THR A 633 9.92 -2.69 26.52
C THR A 633 9.64 -2.19 25.11
N PHE A 634 9.59 -3.14 24.19
CA PHE A 634 9.33 -2.91 22.78
C PHE A 634 7.95 -3.42 22.41
N ILE A 635 7.21 -2.62 21.64
CA ILE A 635 5.89 -2.98 21.11
C ILE A 635 5.97 -3.14 19.59
N PRO A 636 5.06 -3.91 18.94
CA PRO A 636 4.97 -3.93 17.48
C PRO A 636 4.76 -2.51 16.94
N TRP A 637 5.61 -2.06 16.02
CA TRP A 637 5.64 -0.66 15.61
C TRP A 637 4.31 -0.20 15.05
N PHE A 638 3.59 -1.02 14.27
CA PHE A 638 2.27 -0.65 13.74
C PHE A 638 1.26 -0.19 14.84
N SER A 639 1.46 -0.62 16.09
CA SER A 639 0.58 -0.31 17.22
C SER A 639 0.95 0.95 18.01
N TRP A 640 2.00 1.66 17.63
CA TRP A 640 2.41 2.93 18.26
C TRP A 640 1.35 4.03 18.12
N ALA A 641 1.45 5.09 18.93
CA ALA A 641 0.55 6.24 18.97
C ALA A 641 -0.93 5.86 19.21
N ASN A 642 -1.18 4.82 20.00
CA ASN A 642 -2.53 4.43 20.47
C ASN A 642 -2.73 4.68 21.98
N ARG A 643 -1.76 5.31 22.66
CA ARG A 643 -1.78 5.59 24.12
C ARG A 643 -1.58 7.06 24.47
N GLY A 644 -1.80 7.95 23.51
CA GLY A 644 -1.50 9.38 23.62
C GLY A 644 -0.21 9.76 22.91
N GLU A 645 0.12 11.05 22.99
CA GLU A 645 1.35 11.63 22.45
C GLU A 645 2.56 11.25 23.32
N GLY A 646 3.69 10.94 22.67
CA GLY A 646 4.96 10.65 23.33
C GLY A 646 6.08 10.36 22.32
N GLU A 647 7.31 10.25 22.80
CA GLU A 647 8.43 9.83 21.96
C GLU A 647 8.26 8.40 21.43
N MET A 648 8.80 8.14 20.24
CA MET A 648 8.88 6.80 19.65
C MET A 648 10.18 6.64 18.87
N ARG A 649 10.82 5.47 18.93
CA ARG A 649 11.95 5.12 18.03
C ARG A 649 12.01 3.63 17.72
N ILE A 650 12.34 3.30 16.46
CA ILE A 650 12.66 1.92 16.02
C ILE A 650 14.13 1.59 16.24
N TRP A 651 15.02 2.47 15.77
CA TRP A 651 16.46 2.26 15.81
C TRP A 651 17.03 2.72 17.15
N VAL A 652 17.41 1.77 18.00
CA VAL A 652 18.00 2.00 19.33
C VAL A 652 19.52 2.02 19.21
N ASN A 653 20.22 2.76 20.07
CA ASN A 653 21.69 2.74 20.05
C ASN A 653 22.18 1.33 20.44
N GLY A 654 23.10 0.78 19.64
CA GLY A 654 23.74 -0.49 19.92
C GLY A 654 25.11 -0.26 20.56
N GLU A 655 25.41 -1.01 21.60
CA GLU A 655 26.77 -1.20 22.10
C GLU A 655 27.41 -2.41 21.43
#